data_AF-A0A7X9R446-F1
#
_entry.id   AF-A0A7X9R446-F1
#
_cell.length_a   1.000
_cell.length_b   1.000
_cell.length_c   1.000
_cell.angle_alpha   90.00
_cell.angle_beta   90.00
_cell.angle_gamma   90.00
#
_symmetry.space_group_name_H-M   'P 1'
#
loop_
_entity.id
_entity.type
_entity.pdbx_description
1 polymer ?
#
loop_
_entity_poly.entity_id
_entity_poly.type
_entity_poly.pdbx_seq_one_letter_code
_entity_poly.pdbx_strand_id
1 'polypeptide(L)'
;MTESTHAPYPPGAIADDAVTLARRWIEESATSTPDRAGRQLAGVLKDPHGLDFTVRFVDGVIRPEDPTVAAHNLAELSREVPSFLPSHLRLALRAGGTLGPEFPHLVVPVARRALRAMVGHLLVDATDRRLGRALAVIRRRRVRLNLNLLGEAVLGDKEAARRFEGTRTLLARDDVDYVSIKVSATIAPHAAWGFDEAVTDIVDRLTPLYRLAAQSATPKFVNLDMEEYRDLEPTIAVFTRLLDLPEFLHLEAGIVVQAYLPDALAALIRLQEWAASRRARGGAPIKVRVVKGANLPMERVEAALRGWPLATWSTKQDTDTNYKRLLHYALTPERIDNVRIGVAGHNLFDIAYAWLLAGRHGVRHGVDFEMLLGMTQNQADVVRRHVGGLVLYTPVVHPEEFDVALSYLVRRLEEGAGQDNYMSAVFDLRDDPSLFEREAQRFRDSVAALDERVPEPNRRQDRHEVPDAADGDGFFNTADTDPSLPRNLAWGRAILERVPSSCLGSDLVRAHTVTSSDRLDAIVAAASDAGRGWGARSAADRATVLERVARRLEARRADLLEIMAAEGGKTLDESDPEVSEAIDFARYYADRARDLAAVDGARFVPSALTVVTPPWNFPVAIPAGSTLAALASGSAVVLKPAALTARCGSVLAEAMWEAGVPRDVLHLVHLGERSLGTQLISDPRVDRVVLTGAYETAERFRSFRPGLRLMAETSGKNAIVVTPSADPDAAVRDIVQSAFGHAGQKCSAASLVVLVGSVASSRRFRDQLVDAVTSLTVGPAHDPRTRMGPLVEPAHGKLLDALTTLEPGESWLTAPRRLDDEGRLWTPGVREGVQRGSRTHLVEFFGPVLGIMTAADLDEAIDIQNEVDYGLTAGLHSLDTAEIARWLGRVEAGNVYVNRGITGAVVRRQPFGGWKKSSVGAGFKAGGPQYLFGFGSWESLPHKAVDAVAADGATEAVVGRLLTASREWTGTDSGMLRRAFADDARVWRSEFGVPKDVSRLVVERNLFRYLPARVCVRLGEDGNPVDFVRVLGAAARTGAQVEVSSALEIPRAVLSATGQMIEKSVTETDAEWLDRICSGDSVRVRMIGGEPRTVAERLGGRCDVPVWDHPVTESGRVEMLPFLLEQSVSITAHRFGTLHHLTDEII
;
A
#
# COMPACT_ATOMS: atom_id res chain seq x y z
N MET A 1 -25.91 55.74 -10.19
CA MET A 1 -24.90 55.91 -9.14
C MET A 1 -25.60 56.16 -7.82
N THR A 2 -25.74 55.10 -7.02
CA THR A 2 -25.93 55.15 -5.57
C THR A 2 -25.16 53.95 -5.06
N GLU A 3 -23.87 54.16 -4.79
CA GLU A 3 -23.03 53.21 -4.06
C GLU A 3 -23.62 53.05 -2.66
N SER A 4 -24.40 52.00 -2.45
CA SER A 4 -24.69 51.49 -1.11
C SER A 4 -23.57 50.52 -0.77
N THR A 5 -22.47 51.05 -0.24
CA THR A 5 -21.44 50.25 0.44
C THR A 5 -22.08 49.56 1.64
N HIS A 6 -22.53 48.31 1.47
CA HIS A 6 -22.83 47.44 2.59
C HIS A 6 -21.52 47.16 3.33
N ALA A 7 -21.32 47.83 4.47
CA ALA A 7 -20.24 47.46 5.39
C ALA A 7 -20.36 45.96 5.74
N PRO A 8 -19.25 45.20 5.77
CA PRO A 8 -19.28 43.79 6.10
C PRO A 8 -19.86 43.60 7.51
N TYR A 9 -20.90 42.79 7.62
CA TYR A 9 -21.54 42.48 8.90
C TYR A 9 -20.59 41.59 9.71
N PRO A 10 -20.26 41.93 10.97
CA PRO A 10 -19.29 41.15 11.73
C PRO A 10 -19.80 39.71 11.92
N PRO A 11 -19.00 38.68 11.60
CA PRO A 11 -19.44 37.28 11.61
C PRO A 11 -20.06 36.80 12.93
N GLY A 12 -19.62 37.36 14.05
CA GLY A 12 -20.08 37.02 15.39
C GLY A 12 -21.45 37.60 15.79
N ALA A 13 -21.99 38.57 15.06
CA ALA A 13 -23.16 39.31 15.53
C ALA A 13 -24.49 38.53 15.49
N ILE A 14 -24.53 37.37 14.84
CA ILE A 14 -25.67 36.43 14.85
C ILE A 14 -25.36 35.10 15.55
N ALA A 15 -24.19 34.96 16.20
CA ALA A 15 -23.78 33.71 16.81
C ALA A 15 -24.75 33.29 17.95
N ASP A 16 -25.07 34.19 18.87
CA ASP A 16 -25.99 33.89 19.98
C ASP A 16 -27.45 33.73 19.51
N ASP A 17 -27.85 34.44 18.45
CA ASP A 17 -29.14 34.23 17.79
C ASP A 17 -29.22 32.80 17.21
N ALA A 18 -28.15 32.31 16.59
CA ALA A 18 -28.07 30.96 16.04
C ALA A 18 -28.12 29.88 17.13
N VAL A 19 -27.43 30.09 18.25
CA VAL A 19 -27.50 29.21 19.43
C VAL A 19 -28.92 29.15 19.99
N THR A 20 -29.59 30.31 20.09
CA THR A 20 -30.96 30.41 20.57
C THR A 20 -31.94 29.68 19.64
N LEU A 21 -31.78 29.84 18.33
CA LEU A 21 -32.61 29.15 17.34
C LEU A 21 -32.37 27.64 17.34
N ALA A 22 -31.12 27.19 17.45
CA ALA A 22 -30.77 25.78 17.56
C ALA A 22 -31.38 25.14 18.82
N ARG A 23 -31.31 25.81 19.97
CA ARG A 23 -31.97 25.38 21.21
C ARG A 23 -33.46 25.19 21.01
N ARG A 24 -34.14 26.17 20.40
CA ARG A 24 -35.56 26.09 20.10
C ARG A 24 -35.91 24.91 19.19
N TRP A 25 -35.11 24.66 18.15
CA TRP A 25 -35.33 23.50 17.27
C TRP A 25 -35.17 22.16 18.01
N ILE A 26 -34.18 22.07 18.90
CA ILE A 26 -33.97 20.88 19.74
C ILE A 26 -35.19 20.64 20.63
N GLU A 27 -35.68 21.65 21.34
CA GLU A 27 -36.86 21.57 22.20
C GLU A 27 -38.12 21.16 21.42
N GLU A 28 -38.38 21.82 20.28
CA GLU A 28 -39.54 21.51 19.43
C GLU A 28 -39.49 20.08 18.86
N SER A 29 -38.30 19.60 18.46
CA SER A 29 -38.12 18.25 17.90
C SER A 29 -38.45 17.13 18.88
N ALA A 30 -38.43 17.44 20.17
CA ALA A 30 -38.60 16.49 21.25
C ALA A 30 -40.08 16.18 21.58
N THR A 31 -41.02 16.92 20.97
CA THR A 31 -42.47 16.71 21.13
C THR A 31 -43.04 15.60 20.24
N SER A 32 -42.23 15.06 19.32
CA SER A 32 -42.60 13.98 18.39
C SER A 32 -41.98 12.66 18.81
N THR A 33 -42.75 11.56 18.80
CA THR A 33 -42.26 10.22 19.17
C THR A 33 -41.17 9.76 18.19
N PRO A 34 -39.95 9.44 18.63
CA PRO A 34 -38.91 8.94 17.73
C PRO A 34 -39.30 7.56 17.17
N ASP A 35 -39.13 7.39 15.86
CA ASP A 35 -39.29 6.10 15.19
C ASP A 35 -38.38 5.03 15.86
N ARG A 36 -38.84 3.79 15.89
CA ARG A 36 -38.15 2.62 16.47
C ARG A 36 -36.73 2.49 15.94
N ALA A 37 -36.54 2.81 14.67
CA ALA A 37 -35.29 2.64 13.96
C ALA A 37 -34.24 3.71 14.33
N GLY A 38 -34.67 4.97 14.51
CA GLY A 38 -33.80 6.06 15.02
C GLY A 38 -33.32 5.82 16.45
N ARG A 39 -34.11 5.14 17.30
CA ARG A 39 -33.68 4.73 18.66
C ARG A 39 -32.59 3.67 18.64
N GLN A 40 -32.65 2.72 17.70
CA GLN A 40 -31.63 1.69 17.56
C GLN A 40 -30.31 2.28 17.05
N LEU A 41 -30.38 3.21 16.09
CA LEU A 41 -29.22 3.92 15.57
C LEU A 41 -28.52 4.77 16.63
N ALA A 42 -29.29 5.51 17.42
CA ALA A 42 -28.78 6.25 18.57
C ALA A 42 -28.11 5.32 19.60
N GLY A 43 -28.65 4.12 19.80
CA GLY A 43 -28.04 3.11 20.67
C GLY A 43 -26.66 2.64 20.19
N VAL A 44 -26.49 2.43 18.87
CA VAL A 44 -25.20 2.05 18.27
C VAL A 44 -24.14 3.14 18.47
N LEU A 45 -24.51 4.41 18.26
CA LEU A 45 -23.58 5.55 18.38
C LEU A 45 -23.20 5.89 19.84
N LYS A 46 -24.02 5.48 20.81
CA LYS A 46 -23.81 5.77 22.25
C LYS A 46 -23.01 4.69 22.97
N ASP A 47 -23.14 3.43 22.56
CA ASP A 47 -22.42 2.32 23.20
C ASP A 47 -20.94 2.35 22.78
N PRO A 48 -19.96 2.35 23.72
CA PRO A 48 -18.54 2.38 23.39
C PRO A 48 -18.09 1.24 22.46
N HIS A 49 -18.79 0.11 22.49
CA HIS A 49 -18.53 -1.05 21.64
C HIS A 49 -19.54 -1.19 20.50
N GLY A 50 -20.52 -0.28 20.39
CA GLY A 50 -21.61 -0.37 19.43
C GLY A 50 -21.16 -0.26 17.98
N LEU A 51 -20.19 0.61 17.71
CA LEU A 51 -19.61 0.78 16.38
C LEU A 51 -18.78 -0.44 15.97
N ASP A 52 -17.84 -0.86 16.81
CA ASP A 52 -16.98 -2.04 16.57
C ASP A 52 -17.83 -3.30 16.32
N PHE A 53 -18.82 -3.54 17.18
CA PHE A 53 -19.75 -4.66 16.99
C PHE A 53 -20.49 -4.57 15.64
N THR A 54 -20.94 -3.36 15.24
CA THR A 54 -21.66 -3.18 13.98
C THR A 54 -20.77 -3.44 12.77
N VAL A 55 -19.51 -2.94 12.80
CA VAL A 55 -18.51 -3.18 11.75
C VAL A 55 -18.22 -4.67 11.64
N ARG A 56 -17.86 -5.33 12.76
CA ARG A 56 -17.57 -6.77 12.78
C ARG A 56 -18.77 -7.61 12.36
N PHE A 57 -20.00 -7.20 12.70
CA PHE A 57 -21.20 -7.91 12.27
C PHE A 57 -21.45 -7.78 10.77
N VAL A 58 -21.29 -6.58 10.20
CA VAL A 58 -21.44 -6.37 8.75
C VAL A 58 -20.36 -7.14 8.00
N ASP A 59 -19.12 -7.03 8.44
CA ASP A 59 -17.98 -7.66 7.78
C ASP A 59 -17.94 -9.18 7.96
N GLY A 60 -18.32 -9.68 9.14
CA GLY A 60 -18.26 -11.10 9.49
C GLY A 60 -19.53 -11.90 9.19
N VAL A 61 -20.72 -11.30 9.22
CA VAL A 61 -22.00 -12.05 9.09
C VAL A 61 -22.75 -11.70 7.81
N ILE A 62 -22.68 -10.44 7.37
CA ILE A 62 -23.50 -9.95 6.27
C ILE A 62 -22.77 -10.03 4.94
N ARG A 63 -21.54 -9.51 4.87
CA ARG A 63 -20.74 -9.49 3.65
C ARG A 63 -20.36 -10.89 3.16
N PRO A 64 -19.95 -11.86 4.00
CA PRO A 64 -19.44 -13.14 3.49
C PRO A 64 -20.53 -13.86 2.70
N GLU A 65 -20.24 -14.28 1.47
CA GLU A 65 -21.23 -15.03 0.68
C GLU A 65 -21.48 -16.41 1.31
N ASP A 66 -20.45 -16.98 1.95
CA ASP A 66 -20.49 -18.27 2.63
C ASP A 66 -21.31 -18.23 3.92
N PRO A 67 -22.43 -18.99 4.01
CA PRO A 67 -23.21 -19.09 5.23
C PRO A 67 -22.45 -19.67 6.42
N THR A 68 -21.43 -20.50 6.19
CA THR A 68 -20.64 -21.14 7.24
C THR A 68 -19.73 -20.12 7.92
N VAL A 69 -19.01 -19.31 7.14
CA VAL A 69 -18.21 -18.19 7.67
C VAL A 69 -19.09 -17.19 8.40
N ALA A 70 -20.23 -16.83 7.80
CA ALA A 70 -21.20 -15.95 8.44
C ALA A 70 -21.73 -16.48 9.77
N ALA A 71 -21.96 -17.79 9.87
CA ALA A 71 -22.43 -18.43 11.09
C ALA A 71 -21.35 -18.52 12.17
N HIS A 72 -20.09 -18.78 11.79
CA HIS A 72 -18.97 -18.79 12.71
C HIS A 72 -18.75 -17.42 13.35
N ASN A 73 -18.68 -16.37 12.52
CA ASN A 73 -18.57 -14.98 12.99
C ASN A 73 -19.77 -14.56 13.84
N LEU A 74 -20.98 -15.01 13.51
CA LEU A 74 -22.17 -14.78 14.33
C LEU A 74 -22.01 -15.43 15.72
N ALA A 75 -21.44 -16.63 15.79
CA ALA A 75 -21.17 -17.32 17.06
C ALA A 75 -20.17 -16.57 17.92
N GLU A 76 -19.09 -16.05 17.35
CA GLU A 76 -18.12 -15.23 18.06
C GLU A 76 -18.74 -13.93 18.58
N LEU A 77 -19.42 -13.19 17.71
CA LEU A 77 -20.08 -11.93 18.08
C LEU A 77 -21.17 -12.12 19.13
N SER A 78 -21.80 -13.30 19.19
CA SER A 78 -22.83 -13.61 20.19
C SER A 78 -22.30 -13.68 21.63
N ARG A 79 -20.97 -13.75 21.82
CA ARG A 79 -20.32 -13.72 23.14
C ARG A 79 -20.29 -12.31 23.73
N GLU A 80 -20.25 -11.29 22.88
CA GLU A 80 -20.09 -9.87 23.25
C GLU A 80 -21.27 -9.03 22.76
N VAL A 81 -22.50 -9.49 23.02
CA VAL A 81 -23.69 -8.78 22.53
C VAL A 81 -23.88 -7.44 23.25
N PRO A 82 -23.91 -6.30 22.53
CA PRO A 82 -24.04 -4.98 23.14
C PRO A 82 -25.35 -4.76 23.90
N SER A 83 -25.30 -3.85 24.86
CA SER A 83 -26.42 -3.55 25.75
C SER A 83 -27.58 -2.81 25.06
N PHE A 84 -27.27 -2.06 23.99
CA PHE A 84 -28.25 -1.25 23.24
C PHE A 84 -29.31 -2.08 22.50
N LEU A 85 -29.06 -3.37 22.26
CA LEU A 85 -30.00 -4.24 21.57
C LEU A 85 -31.18 -4.64 22.48
N PRO A 86 -32.43 -4.58 22.00
CA PRO A 86 -33.60 -5.10 22.71
C PRO A 86 -33.40 -6.53 23.21
N SER A 87 -33.93 -6.87 24.38
CA SER A 87 -33.74 -8.18 25.03
C SER A 87 -34.08 -9.38 24.13
N HIS A 88 -35.13 -9.26 23.31
CA HIS A 88 -35.51 -10.30 22.34
C HIS A 88 -34.49 -10.48 21.21
N LEU A 89 -33.85 -9.40 20.75
CA LEU A 89 -32.78 -9.47 19.73
C LEU A 89 -31.49 -10.01 20.33
N ARG A 90 -31.18 -9.67 21.59
CA ARG A 90 -30.04 -10.27 22.30
C ARG A 90 -30.22 -11.77 22.49
N LEU A 91 -31.42 -12.21 22.85
CA LEU A 91 -31.75 -13.64 22.94
C LEU A 91 -31.65 -14.32 21.57
N ALA A 92 -32.17 -13.68 20.52
CA ALA A 92 -32.09 -14.20 19.15
C ALA A 92 -30.65 -14.30 18.63
N LEU A 93 -29.79 -13.31 18.92
CA LEU A 93 -28.36 -13.34 18.56
C LEU A 93 -27.61 -14.43 19.32
N ARG A 94 -27.87 -14.62 20.61
CA ARG A 94 -27.28 -15.71 21.39
C ARG A 94 -27.73 -17.08 20.88
N ALA A 95 -29.03 -17.26 20.66
CA ALA A 95 -29.56 -18.49 20.09
C ALA A 95 -29.02 -18.75 18.66
N GLY A 96 -28.91 -17.69 17.85
CA GLY A 96 -28.31 -17.74 16.52
C GLY A 96 -26.82 -18.06 16.55
N GLY A 97 -26.07 -17.55 17.51
CA GLY A 97 -24.65 -17.88 17.70
C GLY A 97 -24.43 -19.32 18.16
N THR A 98 -25.34 -19.88 18.98
CA THR A 98 -25.25 -21.29 19.39
C THR A 98 -25.70 -22.28 18.31
N LEU A 99 -26.75 -21.95 17.56
CA LEU A 99 -27.31 -22.83 16.52
C LEU A 99 -26.66 -22.61 15.15
N GLY A 100 -26.02 -21.47 14.94
CA GLY A 100 -25.46 -21.03 13.66
C GLY A 100 -24.44 -22.02 13.10
N PRO A 101 -23.40 -22.42 13.85
CA PRO A 101 -22.38 -23.34 13.34
C PRO A 101 -22.94 -24.69 12.86
N GLU A 102 -23.98 -25.22 13.52
CA GLU A 102 -24.61 -26.49 13.17
C GLU A 102 -25.65 -26.35 12.04
N PHE A 103 -26.31 -25.19 11.93
CA PHE A 103 -27.38 -24.93 10.95
C PHE A 103 -27.19 -23.60 10.19
N PRO A 104 -26.05 -23.39 9.51
CA PRO A 104 -25.69 -22.09 8.91
C PRO A 104 -26.69 -21.64 7.86
N HIS A 105 -27.17 -22.56 7.01
CA HIS A 105 -28.13 -22.29 5.95
C HIS A 105 -29.54 -21.94 6.44
N LEU A 106 -29.87 -22.22 7.71
CA LEU A 106 -31.14 -21.84 8.31
C LEU A 106 -31.04 -20.53 9.08
N VAL A 107 -29.98 -20.38 9.89
CA VAL A 107 -29.81 -19.26 10.83
C VAL A 107 -29.39 -17.98 10.11
N VAL A 108 -28.41 -18.04 9.20
CA VAL A 108 -27.84 -16.85 8.55
C VAL A 108 -28.88 -16.10 7.70
N PRO A 109 -29.71 -16.75 6.87
CA PRO A 109 -30.76 -16.04 6.13
C PRO A 109 -31.78 -15.32 7.04
N VAL A 110 -32.09 -15.89 8.21
CA VAL A 110 -32.97 -15.25 9.20
C VAL A 110 -32.28 -14.03 9.82
N ALA A 111 -31.01 -14.15 10.20
CA ALA A 111 -30.22 -13.04 10.73
C ALA A 111 -30.10 -11.89 9.72
N ARG A 112 -29.77 -12.20 8.45
CA ARG A 112 -29.72 -11.22 7.35
C ARG A 112 -31.07 -10.54 7.12
N ARG A 113 -32.17 -11.29 7.14
CA ARG A 113 -33.52 -10.73 6.94
C ARG A 113 -33.91 -9.81 8.11
N ALA A 114 -33.59 -10.18 9.34
CA ALA A 114 -33.82 -9.35 10.51
C ALA A 114 -33.05 -8.02 10.40
N LEU A 115 -31.77 -8.05 10.02
CA LEU A 115 -30.99 -6.83 9.80
C LEU A 115 -31.54 -5.97 8.67
N ARG A 116 -31.88 -6.56 7.52
CA ARG A 116 -32.53 -5.85 6.40
C ARG A 116 -33.79 -5.13 6.86
N ALA A 117 -34.57 -5.74 7.75
CA ALA A 117 -35.75 -5.09 8.33
C ALA A 117 -35.39 -3.94 9.30
N MET A 118 -34.27 -4.04 10.03
CA MET A 118 -33.80 -2.98 10.93
C MET A 118 -33.25 -1.76 10.16
N VAL A 119 -32.44 -1.97 9.13
CA VAL A 119 -31.75 -0.90 8.37
C VAL A 119 -32.47 -0.46 7.11
N GLY A 120 -33.49 -1.19 6.65
CA GLY A 120 -34.22 -0.92 5.41
C GLY A 120 -35.02 0.39 5.36
N HIS A 121 -35.02 1.17 6.44
CA HIS A 121 -35.56 2.55 6.47
C HIS A 121 -34.50 3.61 6.09
N LEU A 122 -33.21 3.25 6.14
CA LEU A 122 -32.08 4.11 5.75
C LEU A 122 -31.74 3.99 4.26
N LEU A 123 -32.20 2.91 3.61
CA LEU A 123 -31.96 2.61 2.20
C LEU A 123 -33.29 2.46 1.48
N VAL A 124 -33.43 3.08 0.32
CA VAL A 124 -34.62 2.94 -0.52
C VAL A 124 -34.35 1.92 -1.62
N ASP A 125 -35.29 0.99 -1.79
CA ASP A 125 -35.26 -0.02 -2.85
C ASP A 125 -35.42 0.67 -4.21
N ALA A 126 -34.43 0.52 -5.09
CA ALA A 126 -34.38 1.15 -6.41
C ALA A 126 -35.36 0.54 -7.44
N THR A 127 -36.05 -0.57 -7.10
CA THR A 127 -37.02 -1.19 -8.03
C THR A 127 -38.26 -0.32 -8.23
N ASP A 128 -38.72 -0.18 -9.49
CA ASP A 128 -39.80 0.73 -9.88
C ASP A 128 -41.06 0.63 -9.00
N ARG A 129 -41.48 -0.59 -8.64
CA ARG A 129 -42.70 -0.88 -7.85
C ARG A 129 -42.62 -0.39 -6.39
N ARG A 130 -41.42 -0.30 -5.83
CA ARG A 130 -41.20 0.08 -4.42
C ARG A 130 -40.71 1.52 -4.32
N LEU A 131 -39.85 1.95 -5.25
CA LEU A 131 -39.36 3.31 -5.34
C LEU A 131 -40.52 4.31 -5.42
N GLY A 132 -41.45 4.16 -6.37
CA GLY A 132 -42.56 5.11 -6.54
C GLY A 132 -43.44 5.28 -5.28
N ARG A 133 -43.68 4.19 -4.53
CA ARG A 133 -44.41 4.26 -3.25
C ARG A 133 -43.63 4.98 -2.17
N ALA A 134 -42.33 4.70 -2.05
CA ALA A 134 -41.46 5.37 -1.08
C ALA A 134 -41.35 6.87 -1.39
N LEU A 135 -41.11 7.24 -2.66
CA LEU A 135 -41.05 8.63 -3.11
C LEU A 135 -42.37 9.37 -2.84
N ALA A 136 -43.51 8.76 -3.15
CA ALA A 136 -44.83 9.36 -2.91
C ALA A 136 -45.10 9.62 -1.42
N VAL A 137 -44.66 8.74 -0.51
CA VAL A 137 -44.81 8.94 0.94
C VAL A 137 -43.95 10.10 1.43
N ILE A 138 -42.69 10.18 0.98
CA ILE A 138 -41.74 11.19 1.46
C ILE A 138 -42.08 12.57 0.87
N ARG A 139 -42.45 12.65 -0.42
CA ARG A 139 -42.80 13.91 -1.12
C ARG A 139 -44.03 14.62 -0.54
N ARG A 140 -44.97 13.89 0.09
CA ARG A 140 -46.18 14.46 0.75
C ARG A 140 -45.86 15.55 1.78
N ARG A 141 -44.61 15.64 2.26
CA ARG A 141 -44.16 16.61 3.26
C ARG A 141 -43.49 17.88 2.69
N ARG A 142 -43.66 18.21 1.39
CA ARG A 142 -42.93 19.31 0.71
C ARG A 142 -41.41 19.17 0.82
N VAL A 143 -40.92 17.95 0.60
CA VAL A 143 -39.49 17.60 0.64
C VAL A 143 -39.06 17.19 -0.77
N ARG A 144 -37.91 17.71 -1.22
CA ARG A 144 -37.24 17.24 -2.44
C ARG A 144 -36.30 16.09 -2.09
N LEU A 145 -36.08 15.17 -3.02
CA LEU A 145 -35.26 13.99 -2.79
C LEU A 145 -34.08 14.01 -3.73
N ASN A 146 -32.88 14.00 -3.16
CA ASN A 146 -31.66 13.80 -3.88
C ASN A 146 -31.35 12.30 -3.88
N LEU A 147 -31.56 11.62 -5.01
CA LEU A 147 -31.31 10.20 -5.13
C LEU A 147 -29.85 9.93 -5.47
N ASN A 148 -29.19 9.07 -4.70
CA ASN A 148 -27.85 8.58 -5.01
C ASN A 148 -27.88 7.04 -5.15
N LEU A 149 -27.50 6.54 -6.32
CA LEU A 149 -27.44 5.11 -6.60
C LEU A 149 -26.17 4.49 -6.00
N LEU A 150 -26.37 3.65 -4.99
CA LEU A 150 -25.33 2.78 -4.44
C LEU A 150 -25.25 1.48 -5.25
N GLY A 151 -24.09 0.85 -5.21
CA GLY A 151 -23.80 -0.43 -5.85
C GLY A 151 -22.34 -0.81 -5.60
N GLU A 152 -21.85 -1.83 -6.31
CA GLU A 152 -20.49 -2.36 -6.19
C GLU A 152 -19.39 -1.31 -6.39
N ALA A 153 -18.17 -1.66 -5.95
CA ALA A 153 -17.00 -0.83 -6.20
C ALA A 153 -16.74 -0.76 -7.71
N VAL A 154 -16.57 0.45 -8.24
CA VAL A 154 -16.28 0.66 -9.66
C VAL A 154 -14.80 0.33 -9.91
N LEU A 155 -14.52 -0.94 -10.24
CA LEU A 155 -13.17 -1.41 -10.57
C LEU A 155 -12.92 -1.48 -12.08
N GLY A 156 -13.99 -1.49 -12.90
CA GLY A 156 -13.95 -1.55 -14.35
C GLY A 156 -15.11 -0.82 -15.03
N ASP A 157 -15.11 -0.87 -16.36
CA ASP A 157 -15.99 -0.11 -17.24
C ASP A 157 -17.42 -0.64 -17.22
N LYS A 158 -17.65 -1.94 -16.97
CA LYS A 158 -19.01 -2.49 -16.92
C LYS A 158 -19.76 -1.98 -15.70
N GLU A 159 -19.14 -1.98 -14.52
CA GLU A 159 -19.78 -1.43 -13.32
C GLU A 159 -19.93 0.10 -13.42
N ALA A 160 -18.94 0.81 -13.96
CA ALA A 160 -19.08 2.23 -14.27
C ALA A 160 -20.27 2.51 -15.20
N ALA A 161 -20.42 1.69 -16.25
CA ALA A 161 -21.53 1.79 -17.18
C ALA A 161 -22.89 1.47 -16.54
N ARG A 162 -22.95 0.44 -15.69
CA ARG A 162 -24.15 0.07 -14.92
C ARG A 162 -24.56 1.22 -14.00
N ARG A 163 -23.62 1.80 -13.27
CA ARG A 163 -23.88 2.94 -12.37
C ARG A 163 -24.40 4.15 -13.11
N PHE A 164 -23.78 4.49 -14.24
CA PHE A 164 -24.22 5.58 -15.10
C PHE A 164 -25.64 5.34 -15.63
N GLU A 165 -25.90 4.16 -16.20
CA GLU A 165 -27.20 3.85 -16.83
C GLU A 165 -28.32 3.73 -15.80
N GLY A 166 -28.04 3.17 -14.61
CA GLY A 166 -28.98 3.16 -13.49
C GLY A 166 -29.34 4.58 -13.02
N THR A 167 -28.34 5.47 -12.93
CA THR A 167 -28.57 6.89 -12.58
C THR A 167 -29.39 7.61 -13.65
N ARG A 168 -29.10 7.36 -14.94
CA ARG A 168 -29.86 7.92 -16.07
C ARG A 168 -31.31 7.44 -16.07
N THR A 169 -31.53 6.15 -15.79
CA THR A 169 -32.85 5.54 -15.67
C THR A 169 -33.64 6.16 -14.52
N LEU A 170 -33.00 6.38 -13.36
CA LEU A 170 -33.61 7.09 -12.23
C LEU A 170 -34.03 8.51 -12.61
N LEU A 171 -33.16 9.27 -13.28
CA LEU A 171 -33.43 10.65 -13.68
C LEU A 171 -34.55 10.74 -14.73
N ALA A 172 -34.70 9.73 -15.59
CA ALA A 172 -35.72 9.70 -16.64
C ALA A 172 -37.15 9.57 -16.08
N ARG A 173 -37.31 9.18 -14.80
CA ARG A 173 -38.63 9.06 -14.18
C ARG A 173 -39.26 10.43 -13.93
N ASP A 174 -40.57 10.54 -14.15
CA ASP A 174 -41.32 11.79 -13.90
C ASP A 174 -41.37 12.17 -12.40
N ASP A 175 -41.24 11.20 -11.51
CA ASP A 175 -41.27 11.38 -10.05
C ASP A 175 -39.89 11.56 -9.41
N VAL A 176 -38.85 11.85 -10.21
CA VAL A 176 -37.47 12.09 -9.76
C VAL A 176 -36.96 13.41 -10.34
N ASP A 177 -36.60 14.37 -9.49
CA ASP A 177 -36.20 15.71 -9.94
C ASP A 177 -34.73 16.04 -9.62
N TYR A 178 -34.04 15.16 -8.87
CA TYR A 178 -32.67 15.38 -8.41
C TYR A 178 -31.95 14.02 -8.28
N VAL A 179 -30.84 13.87 -8.99
CA VAL A 179 -29.86 12.78 -8.78
C VAL A 179 -28.47 13.33 -8.43
N SER A 180 -27.70 12.55 -7.67
CA SER A 180 -26.27 12.77 -7.46
C SER A 180 -25.44 11.64 -8.05
N ILE A 181 -24.29 11.96 -8.63
CA ILE A 181 -23.33 10.98 -9.15
C ILE A 181 -21.90 11.48 -8.94
N LYS A 182 -20.94 10.57 -8.73
CA LYS A 182 -19.53 10.92 -8.62
C LYS A 182 -18.86 10.79 -9.97
N VAL A 183 -17.93 11.70 -10.25
CA VAL A 183 -17.08 11.63 -11.44
C VAL A 183 -16.33 10.30 -11.52
N SER A 184 -15.72 9.86 -10.41
CA SER A 184 -15.03 8.57 -10.29
C SER A 184 -15.92 7.33 -10.45
N ALA A 185 -17.25 7.48 -10.44
CA ALA A 185 -18.20 6.38 -10.65
C ALA A 185 -18.72 6.28 -12.09
N THR A 186 -18.29 7.19 -12.98
CA THR A 186 -18.76 7.26 -14.37
C THR A 186 -17.85 6.55 -15.37
N ILE A 187 -16.59 6.35 -15.00
CA ILE A 187 -15.56 5.67 -15.78
C ILE A 187 -14.82 4.68 -14.88
N ALA A 188 -14.16 3.68 -15.46
CA ALA A 188 -13.21 2.86 -14.72
C ALA A 188 -12.06 3.71 -14.15
N PRO A 189 -11.29 3.19 -13.18
CA PRO A 189 -10.09 3.87 -12.71
C PRO A 189 -9.16 4.24 -13.88
N HIS A 190 -8.80 5.52 -13.98
CA HIS A 190 -7.92 6.07 -15.02
C HIS A 190 -6.48 6.19 -14.51
N ALA A 191 -5.52 6.36 -15.41
CA ALA A 191 -4.13 6.64 -15.06
C ALA A 191 -4.02 8.00 -14.35
N ALA A 192 -3.22 8.09 -13.28
CA ALA A 192 -3.20 9.29 -12.44
C ALA A 192 -2.66 10.53 -13.17
N TRP A 193 -1.85 10.32 -14.21
CA TRP A 193 -1.27 11.37 -15.05
C TRP A 193 -2.14 11.77 -16.25
N GLY A 194 -3.22 11.03 -16.52
CA GLY A 194 -4.16 11.23 -17.62
C GLY A 194 -5.29 12.19 -17.32
N PHE A 195 -4.98 13.34 -16.70
CA PHE A 195 -6.00 14.27 -16.19
C PHE A 195 -6.93 14.80 -17.30
N ASP A 196 -6.40 15.39 -18.38
CA ASP A 196 -7.25 16.00 -19.41
C ASP A 196 -8.03 14.96 -20.21
N GLU A 197 -7.41 13.81 -20.44
CA GLU A 197 -8.02 12.67 -21.10
C GLU A 197 -9.19 12.15 -20.27
N ALA A 198 -8.98 11.92 -18.97
CA ALA A 198 -10.04 11.49 -18.06
C ALA A 198 -11.18 12.52 -17.97
N VAL A 199 -10.85 13.82 -17.87
CA VAL A 199 -11.87 14.88 -17.88
C VAL A 199 -12.68 14.84 -19.18
N THR A 200 -12.04 14.65 -20.32
CA THR A 200 -12.71 14.56 -21.63
C THR A 200 -13.63 13.34 -21.69
N ASP A 201 -13.12 12.16 -21.33
CA ASP A 201 -13.89 10.91 -21.36
C ASP A 201 -15.11 10.97 -20.42
N ILE A 202 -14.95 11.60 -19.25
CA ILE A 202 -16.05 11.80 -18.29
C ILE A 202 -17.08 12.80 -18.82
N VAL A 203 -16.64 13.92 -19.42
CA VAL A 203 -17.55 14.89 -20.04
C VAL A 203 -18.39 14.21 -21.12
N ASP A 204 -17.77 13.43 -22.00
CA ASP A 204 -18.46 12.68 -23.05
C ASP A 204 -19.45 11.68 -22.44
N ARG A 205 -19.04 10.97 -21.38
CA ARG A 205 -19.89 9.99 -20.68
C ARG A 205 -21.08 10.63 -19.99
N LEU A 206 -20.92 11.79 -19.35
CA LEU A 206 -21.97 12.48 -18.61
C LEU A 206 -22.91 13.30 -19.49
N THR A 207 -22.47 13.70 -20.68
CA THR A 207 -23.26 14.52 -21.62
C THR A 207 -24.69 13.98 -21.86
N PRO A 208 -24.94 12.68 -22.09
CA PRO A 208 -26.30 12.16 -22.23
C PRO A 208 -27.20 12.35 -20.99
N LEU A 209 -26.64 12.28 -19.77
CA LEU A 209 -27.38 12.51 -18.53
C LEU A 209 -27.79 13.99 -18.39
N TYR A 210 -26.88 14.91 -18.71
CA TYR A 210 -27.14 16.34 -18.70
C TYR A 210 -28.13 16.76 -19.79
N ARG A 211 -28.06 16.12 -20.97
CA ARG A 211 -29.04 16.30 -22.05
C ARG A 211 -30.43 15.87 -21.65
N LEU A 212 -30.56 14.72 -20.98
CA LEU A 212 -31.82 14.29 -20.39
C LEU A 212 -32.37 15.33 -19.40
N ALA A 213 -31.50 15.90 -18.57
CA ALA A 213 -31.91 16.93 -17.62
C ALA A 213 -32.38 18.22 -18.31
N ALA A 214 -31.66 18.67 -19.35
CA ALA A 214 -31.97 19.91 -20.08
C ALA A 214 -33.23 19.81 -20.95
N GLN A 215 -33.55 18.63 -21.48
CA GLN A 215 -34.67 18.43 -22.41
C GLN A 215 -35.95 17.92 -21.72
N SER A 216 -35.88 17.58 -20.43
CA SER A 216 -37.03 17.09 -19.68
C SER A 216 -38.11 18.15 -19.52
N ALA A 217 -39.37 17.76 -19.71
CA ALA A 217 -40.53 18.64 -19.48
C ALA A 217 -40.69 19.04 -18.00
N THR A 218 -40.18 18.20 -17.09
CA THR A 218 -40.07 18.52 -15.66
C THR A 218 -38.64 18.98 -15.33
N PRO A 219 -38.45 20.04 -14.52
CA PRO A 219 -37.12 20.49 -14.13
C PRO A 219 -36.35 19.37 -13.42
N LYS A 220 -35.20 18.98 -13.99
CA LYS A 220 -34.30 17.98 -13.43
C LYS A 220 -33.02 18.66 -12.94
N PHE A 221 -32.41 18.07 -11.91
CA PHE A 221 -31.18 18.56 -11.31
C PHE A 221 -30.16 17.43 -11.19
N VAL A 222 -28.94 17.68 -11.65
CA VAL A 222 -27.81 16.73 -11.54
C VAL A 222 -26.75 17.36 -10.65
N ASN A 223 -26.35 16.66 -9.59
CA ASN A 223 -25.27 17.08 -8.70
C ASN A 223 -24.05 16.19 -8.86
N LEU A 224 -22.86 16.78 -8.99
CA LEU A 224 -21.60 16.05 -8.93
C LEU A 224 -21.10 15.95 -7.49
N ASP A 225 -21.00 14.72 -7.00
CA ASP A 225 -20.48 14.38 -5.68
C ASP A 225 -18.96 14.23 -5.70
N MET A 226 -18.32 14.51 -4.56
CA MET A 226 -16.89 14.34 -4.33
C MET A 226 -16.64 13.50 -3.07
N GLU A 227 -15.67 12.58 -3.12
CA GLU A 227 -15.23 11.81 -1.97
C GLU A 227 -13.79 12.13 -1.56
N GLU A 228 -12.82 11.92 -2.46
CA GLU A 228 -11.39 12.00 -2.18
C GLU A 228 -10.78 13.34 -2.62
N TYR A 229 -9.63 13.72 -2.04
CA TYR A 229 -8.94 14.95 -2.44
C TYR A 229 -8.60 14.99 -3.94
N ARG A 230 -8.16 13.84 -4.49
CA ARG A 230 -7.87 13.68 -5.91
C ARG A 230 -9.06 13.94 -6.85
N ASP A 231 -10.29 13.91 -6.34
CA ASP A 231 -11.51 14.19 -7.13
C ASP A 231 -11.75 15.69 -7.31
N LEU A 232 -11.12 16.58 -6.54
CA LEU A 232 -11.41 18.01 -6.51
C LEU A 232 -11.24 18.68 -7.88
N GLU A 233 -10.02 18.65 -8.43
CA GLU A 233 -9.74 19.29 -9.71
C GLU A 233 -10.48 18.61 -10.88
N PRO A 234 -10.52 17.26 -11.00
CA PRO A 234 -11.31 16.61 -12.05
C PRO A 234 -12.79 16.98 -11.99
N THR A 235 -13.40 17.05 -10.80
CA THR A 235 -14.83 17.36 -10.67
C THR A 235 -15.14 18.79 -11.08
N ILE A 236 -14.30 19.76 -10.70
CA ILE A 236 -14.45 21.16 -11.13
C ILE A 236 -14.26 21.28 -12.65
N ALA A 237 -13.26 20.63 -13.22
CA ALA A 237 -12.98 20.66 -14.66
C ALA A 237 -14.12 20.04 -15.48
N VAL A 238 -14.62 18.86 -15.07
CA VAL A 238 -15.77 18.19 -15.71
C VAL A 238 -17.02 19.07 -15.61
N PHE A 239 -17.32 19.60 -14.43
CA PHE A 239 -18.52 20.41 -14.19
C PHE A 239 -18.55 21.66 -15.07
N THR A 240 -17.45 22.38 -15.13
CA THR A 240 -17.34 23.63 -15.91
C THR A 240 -17.35 23.35 -17.42
N ARG A 241 -16.58 22.37 -17.90
CA ARG A 241 -16.57 21.99 -19.33
C ARG A 241 -17.95 21.51 -19.81
N LEU A 242 -18.67 20.71 -19.03
CA LEU A 242 -20.03 20.30 -19.36
C LEU A 242 -20.95 21.53 -19.49
N LEU A 243 -21.00 22.39 -18.48
CA LEU A 243 -21.96 23.50 -18.47
C LEU A 243 -21.61 24.67 -19.40
N ASP A 244 -20.39 24.69 -19.96
CA ASP A 244 -19.98 25.59 -21.05
C ASP A 244 -20.44 25.08 -22.43
N LEU A 245 -20.91 23.83 -22.55
CA LEU A 245 -21.54 23.35 -23.79
C LEU A 245 -22.80 24.19 -24.11
N PRO A 246 -23.00 24.64 -25.36
CA PRO A 246 -24.11 25.52 -25.70
C PRO A 246 -25.50 24.97 -25.34
N GLU A 247 -25.70 23.65 -25.47
CA GLU A 247 -26.96 22.99 -25.11
C GLU A 247 -27.27 23.01 -23.60
N PHE A 248 -26.28 23.28 -22.74
CA PHE A 248 -26.43 23.31 -21.29
C PHE A 248 -26.32 24.72 -20.70
N LEU A 249 -26.25 25.78 -21.52
CA LEU A 249 -26.11 27.17 -21.04
C LEU A 249 -27.21 27.57 -20.04
N HIS A 250 -28.44 27.11 -20.24
CA HIS A 250 -29.60 27.43 -19.39
C HIS A 250 -29.95 26.32 -18.37
N LEU A 251 -29.14 25.26 -18.27
CA LEU A 251 -29.35 24.19 -17.30
C LEU A 251 -28.79 24.59 -15.93
N GLU A 252 -29.57 24.45 -14.86
CA GLU A 252 -29.06 24.54 -13.49
C GLU A 252 -28.54 23.16 -13.05
N ALA A 253 -27.31 23.09 -12.54
CA ALA A 253 -26.71 21.86 -12.02
C ALA A 253 -25.87 22.14 -10.76
N GLY A 254 -25.50 21.08 -10.05
CA GLY A 254 -24.85 21.14 -8.74
C GLY A 254 -23.46 20.52 -8.69
N ILE A 255 -22.64 21.02 -7.77
CA ILE A 255 -21.32 20.45 -7.42
C ILE A 255 -21.12 20.51 -5.90
N VAL A 256 -20.40 19.53 -5.33
CA VAL A 256 -20.01 19.53 -3.91
C VAL A 256 -18.74 20.33 -3.67
N VAL A 257 -18.67 21.05 -2.55
CA VAL A 257 -17.42 21.58 -1.99
C VAL A 257 -17.29 21.11 -0.53
N GLN A 258 -16.15 20.56 -0.16
CA GLN A 258 -15.91 19.93 1.14
C GLN A 258 -15.12 20.88 2.07
N ALA A 259 -15.75 21.39 3.13
CA ALA A 259 -15.17 22.41 4.01
C ALA A 259 -13.99 21.93 4.86
N TYR A 260 -13.79 20.63 5.01
CA TYR A 260 -12.61 20.06 5.68
C TYR A 260 -11.31 20.28 4.88
N LEU A 261 -11.39 20.75 3.64
CA LEU A 261 -10.26 21.10 2.79
C LEU A 261 -9.93 22.58 2.98
N PRO A 262 -8.69 22.96 3.31
CA PRO A 262 -8.29 24.37 3.39
C PRO A 262 -8.57 25.15 2.09
N ASP A 263 -8.36 24.50 0.95
CA ASP A 263 -8.56 25.02 -0.41
C ASP A 263 -10.02 25.10 -0.87
N ALA A 264 -10.98 24.66 -0.04
CA ALA A 264 -12.40 24.74 -0.34
C ALA A 264 -12.88 26.17 -0.68
N LEU A 265 -12.34 27.20 0.00
CA LEU A 265 -12.71 28.59 -0.29
C LEU A 265 -12.15 29.04 -1.63
N ALA A 266 -10.89 28.69 -1.95
CA ALA A 266 -10.31 28.97 -3.25
C ALA A 266 -11.10 28.29 -4.39
N ALA A 267 -11.53 27.04 -4.19
CA ALA A 267 -12.40 26.34 -5.12
C ALA A 267 -13.75 27.04 -5.31
N LEU A 268 -14.40 27.48 -4.22
CA LEU A 268 -15.65 28.23 -4.28
C LEU A 268 -15.49 29.57 -5.00
N ILE A 269 -14.39 30.30 -4.77
CA ILE A 269 -14.07 31.55 -5.48
C ILE A 269 -13.96 31.31 -6.99
N ARG A 270 -13.22 30.28 -7.43
CA ARG A 270 -13.10 29.92 -8.86
C ARG A 270 -14.47 29.59 -9.47
N LEU A 271 -15.30 28.82 -8.78
CA LEU A 271 -16.66 28.50 -9.22
C LEU A 271 -17.56 29.74 -9.30
N GLN A 272 -17.41 30.67 -8.36
CA GLN A 272 -18.14 31.93 -8.31
C GLN A 272 -17.80 32.83 -9.51
N GLU A 273 -16.51 32.98 -9.82
CA GLU A 273 -16.01 33.78 -10.94
C GLU A 273 -16.44 33.18 -12.29
N TRP A 274 -16.28 31.87 -12.45
CA TRP A 274 -16.74 31.17 -13.65
C TRP A 274 -18.27 31.27 -13.82
N ALA A 275 -19.04 31.09 -12.74
CA ALA A 275 -20.50 31.21 -12.78
C ALA A 275 -20.95 32.64 -13.10
N ALA A 276 -20.26 33.66 -12.61
CA ALA A 276 -20.54 35.06 -12.98
C ALA A 276 -20.34 35.31 -14.47
N SER A 277 -19.26 34.77 -15.07
CA SER A 277 -19.05 34.81 -16.52
C SER A 277 -20.16 34.08 -17.29
N ARG A 278 -20.59 32.91 -16.80
CA ARG A 278 -21.73 32.17 -17.35
C ARG A 278 -23.03 32.98 -17.31
N ARG A 279 -23.34 33.62 -16.18
CA ARG A 279 -24.50 34.50 -16.01
C ARG A 279 -24.44 35.72 -16.93
N ALA A 280 -23.28 36.33 -17.10
CA ALA A 280 -23.07 37.48 -17.99
C ALA A 280 -23.38 37.16 -19.46
N ARG A 281 -23.21 35.90 -19.88
CA ARG A 281 -23.56 35.41 -21.23
C ARG A 281 -25.00 34.88 -21.33
N GLY A 282 -25.85 35.10 -20.31
CA GLY A 282 -27.26 34.69 -20.29
C GLY A 282 -27.51 33.27 -19.76
N GLY A 283 -26.51 32.61 -19.19
CA GLY A 283 -26.65 31.27 -18.63
C GLY A 283 -27.42 31.24 -17.30
N ALA A 284 -27.81 30.03 -16.88
CA ALA A 284 -28.42 29.78 -15.58
C ALA A 284 -27.42 29.97 -14.42
N PRO A 285 -27.87 30.09 -13.16
CA PRO A 285 -26.98 29.92 -12.01
C PRO A 285 -26.52 28.46 -11.90
N ILE A 286 -25.54 28.23 -11.04
CA ILE A 286 -25.21 26.89 -10.54
C ILE A 286 -25.56 26.77 -9.06
N LYS A 287 -25.43 25.58 -8.50
CA LYS A 287 -25.53 25.37 -7.05
C LYS A 287 -24.29 24.68 -6.50
N VAL A 288 -23.74 25.21 -5.42
CA VAL A 288 -22.67 24.56 -4.65
C VAL A 288 -23.28 23.97 -3.38
N ARG A 289 -23.15 22.66 -3.21
CA ARG A 289 -23.51 21.97 -1.97
C ARG A 289 -22.30 21.94 -1.04
N VAL A 290 -22.36 22.72 0.02
CA VAL A 290 -21.30 22.80 1.04
C VAL A 290 -21.52 21.70 2.07
N VAL A 291 -20.59 20.75 2.11
CA VAL A 291 -20.52 19.67 3.10
C VAL A 291 -19.29 19.88 3.98
N LYS A 292 -19.22 19.26 5.16
CA LYS A 292 -17.96 19.24 5.93
C LYS A 292 -16.93 18.34 5.24
N GLY A 293 -17.31 17.12 4.90
CA GLY A 293 -16.43 16.12 4.30
C GLY A 293 -16.69 14.75 4.94
N ALA A 294 -16.37 13.68 4.24
CA ALA A 294 -16.78 12.32 4.59
C ALA A 294 -15.64 11.29 4.57
N ASN A 295 -14.48 11.66 4.02
CA ASN A 295 -13.40 10.72 3.74
C ASN A 295 -12.15 10.91 4.63
N LEU A 296 -12.26 11.66 5.73
CA LEU A 296 -11.13 12.00 6.60
C LEU A 296 -10.28 10.79 7.03
N PRO A 297 -10.86 9.63 7.42
CA PRO A 297 -10.06 8.46 7.78
C PRO A 297 -9.16 7.98 6.63
N MET A 298 -9.68 7.90 5.40
CA MET A 298 -8.90 7.50 4.23
C MET A 298 -7.90 8.58 3.78
N GLU A 299 -8.22 9.86 3.92
CA GLU A 299 -7.25 10.96 3.67
C GLU A 299 -6.04 10.87 4.61
N ARG A 300 -6.24 10.43 5.87
CA ARG A 300 -5.15 10.16 6.81
C ARG A 300 -4.33 8.94 6.41
N VAL A 301 -4.98 7.88 5.91
CA VAL A 301 -4.29 6.70 5.35
C VAL A 301 -3.41 7.11 4.19
N GLU A 302 -3.96 7.83 3.20
CA GLU A 302 -3.22 8.24 2.01
C GLU A 302 -2.01 9.11 2.38
N ALA A 303 -2.21 10.12 3.24
CA ALA A 303 -1.14 10.98 3.72
C ALA A 303 -0.02 10.19 4.43
N ALA A 304 -0.37 9.27 5.33
CA ALA A 304 0.60 8.46 6.07
C ALA A 304 1.37 7.48 5.17
N LEU A 305 0.68 6.81 4.24
CA LEU A 305 1.32 5.87 3.32
C LEU A 305 2.25 6.58 2.33
N ARG A 306 1.82 7.71 1.76
CA ARG A 306 2.59 8.47 0.75
C ARG A 306 3.64 9.41 1.34
N GLY A 307 3.58 9.69 2.64
CA GLY A 307 4.41 10.73 3.27
C GLY A 307 4.01 12.14 2.83
N TRP A 308 2.75 12.34 2.44
CA TRP A 308 2.22 13.65 2.05
C TRP A 308 1.64 14.38 3.27
N PRO A 309 1.58 15.72 3.24
CA PRO A 309 0.74 16.47 4.17
C PRO A 309 -0.71 16.01 4.10
N LEU A 310 -1.38 15.93 5.24
CA LEU A 310 -2.82 15.67 5.29
C LEU A 310 -3.57 16.74 4.48
N ALA A 311 -4.35 16.33 3.48
CA ALA A 311 -5.08 17.26 2.62
C ALA A 311 -6.08 18.12 3.41
N THR A 312 -6.74 17.51 4.39
CA THR A 312 -7.75 18.15 5.21
C THR A 312 -7.16 18.95 6.37
N TRP A 313 -7.98 19.80 6.99
CA TRP A 313 -7.72 20.36 8.31
C TRP A 313 -7.39 19.25 9.33
N SER A 314 -6.46 19.55 10.23
CA SER A 314 -6.03 18.62 11.29
C SER A 314 -7.03 18.55 12.44
N THR A 315 -7.83 19.61 12.64
CA THR A 315 -8.83 19.69 13.71
C THR A 315 -10.25 19.84 13.16
N LYS A 316 -11.22 19.38 13.95
CA LYS A 316 -12.64 19.59 13.66
C LYS A 316 -13.01 21.07 13.73
N GLN A 317 -12.48 21.82 14.70
CA GLN A 317 -12.79 23.24 14.85
C GLN A 317 -12.42 24.02 13.58
N ASP A 318 -11.25 23.75 13.00
CA ASP A 318 -10.83 24.40 11.75
C ASP A 318 -11.76 24.06 10.58
N THR A 319 -12.22 22.81 10.48
CA THR A 319 -13.25 22.41 9.51
C THR A 319 -14.55 23.18 9.73
N ASP A 320 -14.99 23.32 10.98
CA ASP A 320 -16.22 24.02 11.34
C ASP A 320 -16.12 25.53 11.06
N THR A 321 -14.97 26.14 11.33
CA THR A 321 -14.64 27.53 11.00
C THR A 321 -14.63 27.72 9.49
N ASN A 322 -13.98 26.82 8.74
CA ASN A 322 -13.93 26.91 7.29
C ASN A 322 -15.30 26.72 6.64
N TYR A 323 -16.17 25.86 7.20
CA TYR A 323 -17.56 25.74 6.77
C TYR A 323 -18.28 27.09 6.85
N LYS A 324 -18.08 27.83 7.94
CA LYS A 324 -18.64 29.19 8.12
C LYS A 324 -17.99 30.21 7.19
N ARG A 325 -16.69 30.05 6.90
CA ARG A 325 -15.98 30.87 5.91
C ARG A 325 -16.60 30.78 4.52
N LEU A 326 -16.94 29.57 4.07
CA LEU A 326 -17.65 29.35 2.81
C LEU A 326 -19.02 30.03 2.80
N LEU A 327 -19.80 29.87 3.88
CA LEU A 327 -21.13 30.50 4.00
C LEU A 327 -21.05 32.03 4.02
N HIS A 328 -20.12 32.59 4.81
CA HIS A 328 -19.92 34.03 4.91
C HIS A 328 -19.47 34.64 3.59
N TYR A 329 -18.59 33.96 2.86
CA TYR A 329 -18.22 34.36 1.51
C TYR A 329 -19.42 34.28 0.55
N ALA A 330 -20.17 33.17 0.54
CA ALA A 330 -21.18 32.95 -0.49
C ALA A 330 -22.48 33.75 -0.32
N LEU A 331 -22.94 34.01 0.91
CA LEU A 331 -24.29 34.49 1.20
C LEU A 331 -24.45 36.02 1.07
N THR A 332 -24.05 36.58 -0.08
CA THR A 332 -24.33 37.97 -0.47
C THR A 332 -25.25 38.02 -1.68
N PRO A 333 -26.04 39.10 -1.89
CA PRO A 333 -26.96 39.19 -3.03
C PRO A 333 -26.27 38.96 -4.38
N GLU A 334 -25.14 39.65 -4.61
CA GLU A 334 -24.36 39.56 -5.85
C GLU A 334 -23.84 38.15 -6.12
N ARG A 335 -23.48 37.41 -5.06
CA ARG A 335 -22.91 36.07 -5.22
C ARG A 335 -23.97 35.00 -5.40
N ILE A 336 -25.09 35.12 -4.67
CA ILE A 336 -26.21 34.19 -4.72
C ILE A 336 -26.90 34.18 -6.09
N ASP A 337 -26.90 35.30 -6.80
CA ASP A 337 -27.40 35.36 -8.17
C ASP A 337 -26.61 34.44 -9.12
N ASN A 338 -25.32 34.21 -8.86
CA ASN A 338 -24.50 33.32 -9.69
C ASN A 338 -24.47 31.88 -9.16
N VAL A 339 -24.38 31.72 -7.84
CA VAL A 339 -24.18 30.45 -7.16
C VAL A 339 -25.16 30.31 -5.99
N ARG A 340 -26.14 29.42 -6.14
CA ARG A 340 -27.02 28.98 -5.05
C ARG A 340 -26.24 28.09 -4.08
N ILE A 341 -26.63 28.08 -2.80
CA ILE A 341 -25.92 27.32 -1.76
C ILE A 341 -26.80 26.23 -1.18
N GLY A 342 -26.32 24.99 -1.23
CA GLY A 342 -26.87 23.86 -0.48
C GLY A 342 -26.13 23.71 0.85
N VAL A 343 -26.76 24.08 1.96
CA VAL A 343 -26.22 23.89 3.32
C VAL A 343 -26.50 22.45 3.73
N ALA A 344 -25.50 21.58 3.58
CA ALA A 344 -25.64 20.15 3.83
C ALA A 344 -25.01 19.74 5.17
N GLY A 345 -25.81 19.15 6.06
CA GLY A 345 -25.36 18.62 7.35
C GLY A 345 -26.46 18.45 8.38
N HIS A 346 -26.12 17.91 9.55
CA HIS A 346 -27.05 17.72 10.67
C HIS A 346 -26.79 18.65 11.86
N ASN A 347 -25.73 19.46 11.82
CA ASN A 347 -25.43 20.40 12.90
C ASN A 347 -26.43 21.55 12.90
N LEU A 348 -27.35 21.55 13.87
CA LEU A 348 -28.42 22.55 13.98
C LEU A 348 -27.88 23.97 14.18
N PHE A 349 -26.70 24.13 14.80
CA PHE A 349 -26.06 25.43 14.97
C PHE A 349 -25.60 26.01 13.62
N ASP A 350 -25.01 25.18 12.75
CA ASP A 350 -24.56 25.58 11.41
C ASP A 350 -25.76 25.93 10.51
N ILE A 351 -26.83 25.14 10.58
CA ILE A 351 -28.08 25.38 9.84
C ILE A 351 -28.74 26.69 10.32
N ALA A 352 -28.82 26.92 11.63
CA ALA A 352 -29.40 28.13 12.20
C ALA A 352 -28.58 29.37 11.80
N TYR A 353 -27.25 29.27 11.87
CA TYR A 353 -26.34 30.33 11.43
C TYR A 353 -26.55 30.70 9.96
N ALA A 354 -26.58 29.71 9.06
CA ALA A 354 -26.81 29.94 7.64
C ALA A 354 -28.20 30.56 7.36
N TRP A 355 -29.25 30.11 8.05
CA TRP A 355 -30.61 30.65 7.90
C TRP A 355 -30.76 32.10 8.34
N LEU A 356 -30.06 32.47 9.43
CA LEU A 356 -30.03 33.83 9.95
C LEU A 356 -29.18 34.73 9.06
N LEU A 357 -27.99 34.27 8.65
CA LEU A 357 -27.09 34.99 7.75
C LEU A 357 -27.78 35.29 6.41
N ALA A 358 -28.38 34.29 5.77
CA ALA A 358 -29.13 34.46 4.54
C ALA A 358 -30.35 35.39 4.71
N GLY A 359 -30.99 35.36 5.89
CA GLY A 359 -32.11 36.25 6.22
C GLY A 359 -31.67 37.71 6.34
N ARG A 360 -30.56 37.97 7.02
CA ARG A 360 -29.98 39.32 7.18
C ARG A 360 -29.58 39.93 5.84
N HIS A 361 -29.05 39.11 4.93
CA HIS A 361 -28.66 39.55 3.58
C HIS A 361 -29.79 39.51 2.55
N GLY A 362 -31.00 39.06 2.92
CA GLY A 362 -32.15 38.99 2.00
C GLY A 362 -32.05 37.90 0.92
N VAL A 363 -31.16 36.91 1.10
CA VAL A 363 -30.79 35.89 0.10
C VAL A 363 -31.32 34.49 0.39
N ARG A 364 -32.31 34.36 1.29
CA ARG A 364 -32.92 33.05 1.63
C ARG A 364 -33.45 32.26 0.43
N HIS A 365 -33.83 32.94 -0.65
CA HIS A 365 -34.32 32.32 -1.88
C HIS A 365 -33.24 31.51 -2.62
N GLY A 366 -31.96 31.81 -2.40
CA GLY A 366 -30.83 31.13 -3.02
C GLY A 366 -30.22 30.00 -2.16
N VAL A 367 -30.85 29.66 -1.04
CA VAL A 367 -30.32 28.67 -0.08
C VAL A 367 -31.25 27.48 0.06
N ASP A 368 -30.72 26.28 -0.19
CA ASP A 368 -31.37 25.01 0.11
C ASP A 368 -30.71 24.38 1.34
N PHE A 369 -31.50 23.74 2.21
CA PHE A 369 -30.98 22.93 3.32
C PHE A 369 -31.07 21.45 2.97
N GLU A 370 -29.95 20.73 3.10
CA GLU A 370 -29.85 19.31 2.77
C GLU A 370 -29.50 18.45 4.00
N MET A 371 -30.24 17.36 4.22
CA MET A 371 -30.00 16.43 5.34
C MET A 371 -30.08 14.96 4.86
N LEU A 372 -29.51 14.03 5.61
CA LEU A 372 -29.60 12.60 5.31
C LEU A 372 -30.97 12.03 5.71
N LEU A 373 -31.53 11.18 4.85
CA LEU A 373 -32.73 10.42 5.16
C LEU A 373 -32.47 9.47 6.34
N GLY A 374 -33.37 9.46 7.32
CA GLY A 374 -33.43 8.43 8.37
C GLY A 374 -32.52 8.62 9.59
N MET A 375 -31.60 9.60 9.61
CA MET A 375 -30.72 9.82 10.77
C MET A 375 -31.40 10.59 11.92
N THR A 376 -31.97 11.78 11.67
CA THR A 376 -32.65 12.60 12.70
C THR A 376 -33.99 13.15 12.18
N GLN A 377 -34.95 12.26 11.87
CA GLN A 377 -36.23 12.63 11.23
C GLN A 377 -36.99 13.74 11.98
N ASN A 378 -37.06 13.68 13.31
CA ASN A 378 -37.78 14.69 14.10
C ASN A 378 -37.16 16.08 13.96
N GLN A 379 -35.82 16.17 13.97
CA GLN A 379 -35.12 17.44 13.81
C GLN A 379 -35.24 17.96 12.38
N ALA A 380 -35.09 17.08 11.38
CA ALA A 380 -35.29 17.44 9.98
C ALA A 380 -36.72 17.98 9.73
N ASP A 381 -37.74 17.38 10.36
CA ASP A 381 -39.13 17.86 10.26
C ASP A 381 -39.32 19.25 10.91
N VAL A 382 -38.63 19.55 12.02
CA VAL A 382 -38.66 20.89 12.66
C VAL A 382 -37.96 21.92 11.79
N VAL A 383 -36.72 21.65 11.36
CA VAL A 383 -35.96 22.54 10.47
C VAL A 383 -36.78 22.84 9.22
N ARG A 384 -37.34 21.81 8.56
CA ARG A 384 -38.22 21.97 7.39
C ARG A 384 -39.38 22.93 7.64
N ARG A 385 -40.04 22.88 8.80
CA ARG A 385 -41.15 23.80 9.14
C ARG A 385 -40.70 25.26 9.23
N HIS A 386 -39.49 25.49 9.74
CA HIS A 386 -38.93 26.85 9.90
C HIS A 386 -38.33 27.41 8.61
N VAL A 387 -37.60 26.59 7.85
CA VAL A 387 -36.90 27.03 6.62
C VAL A 387 -37.75 26.89 5.35
N GLY A 388 -38.91 26.23 5.43
CA GLY A 388 -39.93 26.17 4.37
C GLY A 388 -39.82 24.99 3.39
N GLY A 389 -38.66 24.33 3.32
CA GLY A 389 -38.42 23.17 2.46
C GLY A 389 -37.09 22.49 2.80
N LEU A 390 -36.93 21.23 2.39
CA LEU A 390 -35.72 20.46 2.67
C LEU A 390 -35.41 19.52 1.51
N VAL A 391 -34.12 19.28 1.26
CA VAL A 391 -33.65 18.24 0.32
C VAL A 391 -33.11 17.07 1.14
N LEU A 392 -33.74 15.90 1.02
CA LEU A 392 -33.26 14.68 1.69
C LEU A 392 -32.37 13.87 0.75
N TYR A 393 -31.11 13.69 1.16
CA TYR A 393 -30.21 12.74 0.52
C TYR A 393 -30.68 11.32 0.79
N THR A 394 -31.04 10.63 -0.28
CA THR A 394 -31.76 9.36 -0.27
C THR A 394 -30.93 8.32 -1.01
N PRO A 395 -30.17 7.48 -0.30
CA PRO A 395 -29.44 6.39 -0.93
C PRO A 395 -30.44 5.35 -1.46
N VAL A 396 -30.32 5.03 -2.75
CA VAL A 396 -31.09 3.99 -3.42
C VAL A 396 -30.17 2.85 -3.81
N VAL A 397 -30.63 1.61 -3.67
CA VAL A 397 -29.85 0.42 -4.03
C VAL A 397 -30.75 -0.65 -4.63
N HIS A 398 -30.23 -1.43 -5.56
CA HIS A 398 -30.91 -2.63 -6.02
C HIS A 398 -30.93 -3.71 -4.92
N PRO A 399 -32.02 -4.50 -4.78
CA PRO A 399 -32.12 -5.52 -3.73
C PRO A 399 -31.01 -6.57 -3.73
N GLU A 400 -30.43 -6.84 -4.90
CA GLU A 400 -29.35 -7.80 -5.11
C GLU A 400 -28.01 -7.29 -4.56
N GLU A 401 -27.81 -5.96 -4.51
CA GLU A 401 -26.58 -5.29 -4.04
C GLU A 401 -26.75 -4.69 -2.62
N PHE A 402 -27.74 -5.16 -1.86
CA PHE A 402 -28.09 -4.58 -0.56
C PHE A 402 -26.94 -4.69 0.46
N ASP A 403 -26.17 -5.76 0.43
CA ASP A 403 -24.99 -5.98 1.28
C ASP A 403 -23.90 -4.93 1.02
N VAL A 404 -23.76 -4.46 -0.23
CA VAL A 404 -22.83 -3.39 -0.58
C VAL A 404 -23.25 -2.06 0.04
N ALA A 405 -24.55 -1.75 0.00
CA ALA A 405 -25.09 -0.53 0.62
C ALA A 405 -24.95 -0.51 2.15
N LEU A 406 -24.86 -1.66 2.81
CA LEU A 406 -24.57 -1.73 4.24
C LEU A 406 -23.15 -1.29 4.57
N SER A 407 -22.17 -1.57 3.70
CA SER A 407 -20.79 -1.09 3.87
C SER A 407 -20.71 0.43 3.77
N TYR A 408 -21.49 1.02 2.85
CA TYR A 408 -21.68 2.47 2.78
C TYR A 408 -22.30 3.02 4.08
N LEU A 409 -23.32 2.36 4.62
CA LEU A 409 -23.95 2.78 5.88
C LEU A 409 -22.99 2.71 7.06
N VAL A 410 -22.15 1.67 7.16
CA VAL A 410 -21.12 1.56 8.21
C VAL A 410 -20.19 2.76 8.17
N ARG A 411 -19.64 3.10 7.00
CA ARG A 411 -18.79 4.30 6.83
C ARG A 411 -19.52 5.58 7.29
N ARG A 412 -20.81 5.72 6.97
CA ARG A 412 -21.63 6.87 7.41
C ARG A 412 -21.93 6.87 8.91
N LEU A 413 -22.00 5.71 9.55
CA LEU A 413 -22.15 5.59 11.00
C LEU A 413 -20.85 5.89 11.71
N GLU A 414 -19.72 5.41 11.20
CA GLU A 414 -18.38 5.74 11.69
C GLU A 414 -18.12 7.24 11.62
N GLU A 415 -18.46 7.88 10.49
CA GLU A 415 -18.41 9.33 10.35
C GLU A 415 -19.14 10.02 11.52
N GLY A 416 -20.31 9.53 11.92
CA GLY A 416 -21.16 10.09 12.99
C GLY A 416 -20.78 9.72 14.43
N ALA A 417 -19.95 8.69 14.65
CA ALA A 417 -19.70 8.07 15.96
C ALA A 417 -18.53 8.68 16.75
N GLY A 418 -17.64 9.46 16.12
CA GLY A 418 -16.54 10.11 16.83
C GLY A 418 -17.04 11.01 17.97
N GLN A 419 -16.37 11.01 19.13
CA GLN A 419 -16.76 11.83 20.29
C GLN A 419 -16.78 13.34 19.99
N ASP A 420 -15.97 13.76 19.02
CA ASP A 420 -15.97 15.13 18.52
C ASP A 420 -17.09 15.40 17.52
N ASN A 421 -17.78 14.40 16.96
CA ASN A 421 -18.88 14.59 16.03
C ASN A 421 -20.16 15.05 16.77
N TYR A 422 -20.86 16.03 16.19
CA TYR A 422 -22.16 16.52 16.64
C TYR A 422 -23.21 15.40 16.75
N MET A 423 -23.16 14.42 15.83
CA MET A 423 -24.09 13.29 15.80
C MET A 423 -23.99 12.37 17.03
N SER A 424 -22.86 12.35 17.73
CA SER A 424 -22.73 11.61 19.00
C SER A 424 -23.53 12.25 20.14
N ALA A 425 -23.68 13.59 20.12
CA ALA A 425 -24.35 14.36 21.16
C ALA A 425 -25.83 14.65 20.85
N VAL A 426 -26.21 14.65 19.55
CA VAL A 426 -27.49 15.16 19.03
C VAL A 426 -28.74 14.60 19.72
N PHE A 427 -28.69 13.38 20.22
CA PHE A 427 -29.81 12.70 20.89
C PHE A 427 -29.96 13.08 22.37
N ASP A 428 -28.93 13.67 22.98
CA ASP A 428 -28.89 14.00 24.42
C ASP A 428 -28.81 15.51 24.69
N LEU A 429 -28.64 16.35 23.67
CA LEU A 429 -28.53 17.82 23.81
C LEU A 429 -29.70 18.47 24.57
N ARG A 430 -30.87 17.82 24.65
CA ARG A 430 -32.02 18.33 25.40
C ARG A 430 -31.97 17.93 26.88
N ASP A 431 -31.63 16.68 27.15
CA ASP A 431 -31.69 16.10 28.49
C ASP A 431 -30.38 16.34 29.28
N ASP A 432 -29.29 16.72 28.60
CA ASP A 432 -28.00 17.06 29.19
C ASP A 432 -27.60 18.52 28.85
N PRO A 433 -27.82 19.46 29.79
CA PRO A 433 -27.42 20.86 29.61
C PRO A 433 -25.92 21.07 29.39
N SER A 434 -25.06 20.18 29.91
CA SER A 434 -23.61 20.28 29.76
C SER A 434 -23.17 19.94 28.33
N LEU A 435 -23.80 18.93 27.70
CA LEU A 435 -23.56 18.59 26.30
C LEU A 435 -24.04 19.70 25.37
N PHE A 436 -25.19 20.33 25.65
CA PHE A 436 -25.63 21.48 24.87
C PHE A 436 -24.62 22.62 24.95
N GLU A 437 -24.20 23.01 26.15
CA GLU A 437 -23.28 24.15 26.31
C GLU A 437 -21.92 23.87 25.65
N ARG A 438 -21.45 22.61 25.70
CA ARG A 438 -20.24 22.19 24.99
C ARG A 438 -20.36 22.42 23.47
N GLU A 439 -21.44 21.96 22.84
CA GLU A 439 -21.62 22.13 21.39
C GLU A 439 -21.90 23.60 21.02
N ALA A 440 -22.62 24.35 21.86
CA ALA A 440 -22.82 25.79 21.69
C ALA A 440 -21.48 26.55 21.76
N GLN A 441 -20.61 26.19 22.71
CA GLN A 441 -19.29 26.80 22.84
C GLN A 441 -18.39 26.46 21.65
N ARG A 442 -18.34 25.19 21.23
CA ARG A 442 -17.62 24.77 20.00
C ARG A 442 -18.07 25.57 18.78
N PHE A 443 -19.39 25.79 18.64
CA PHE A 443 -19.93 26.64 17.58
C PHE A 443 -19.45 28.09 17.71
N ARG A 444 -19.56 28.71 18.90
CA ARG A 444 -19.09 30.09 19.15
C ARG A 444 -17.61 30.24 18.85
N ASP A 445 -16.79 29.29 19.30
CA ASP A 445 -15.34 29.28 19.05
C ASP A 445 -15.03 29.21 17.55
N SER A 446 -15.77 28.39 16.79
CA SER A 446 -15.62 28.32 15.33
C SER A 446 -16.05 29.60 14.60
N VAL A 447 -17.01 30.36 15.14
CA VAL A 447 -17.39 31.67 14.58
C VAL A 447 -16.38 32.76 14.98
N ALA A 448 -15.88 32.72 16.21
CA ALA A 448 -14.89 33.67 16.73
C ALA A 448 -13.54 33.55 16.01
N ALA A 449 -13.18 32.34 15.56
CA ALA A 449 -11.98 32.08 14.77
C ALA A 449 -12.12 32.48 13.29
N LEU A 450 -13.27 33.00 12.85
CA LEU A 450 -13.49 33.35 11.45
C LEU A 450 -12.70 34.60 11.04
N ASP A 451 -12.00 34.51 9.91
CA ASP A 451 -11.26 35.60 9.29
C ASP A 451 -11.58 35.72 7.78
N GLU A 452 -11.07 36.78 7.15
CA GLU A 452 -11.27 37.05 5.72
C GLU A 452 -10.20 36.43 4.82
N ARG A 453 -9.24 35.69 5.38
CA ARG A 453 -8.14 35.10 4.62
C ARG A 453 -8.63 33.92 3.81
N VAL A 454 -8.12 33.77 2.60
CA VAL A 454 -8.26 32.53 1.83
C VAL A 454 -7.21 31.56 2.35
N PRO A 455 -7.59 30.45 3.01
CA PRO A 455 -6.62 29.47 3.45
C PRO A 455 -5.97 28.82 2.25
N GLU A 456 -4.69 28.59 2.38
CA GLU A 456 -3.91 27.90 1.37
C GLU A 456 -4.04 26.38 1.54
N PRO A 457 -3.89 25.58 0.46
CA PRO A 457 -3.89 24.13 0.55
C PRO A 457 -2.77 23.59 1.45
N ASN A 458 -3.02 22.45 2.10
CA ASN A 458 -1.98 21.73 2.84
C ASN A 458 -1.00 21.03 1.89
N ARG A 459 -1.49 20.47 0.77
CA ARG A 459 -0.64 19.83 -0.25
C ARG A 459 -0.14 20.89 -1.23
N ARG A 460 1.17 21.12 -1.26
CA ARG A 460 1.81 22.19 -2.05
C ARG A 460 3.06 21.74 -2.82
N GLN A 461 3.24 20.44 -2.99
CA GLN A 461 4.40 19.92 -3.69
C GLN A 461 4.46 20.49 -5.11
N ASP A 462 5.64 21.00 -5.48
CA ASP A 462 5.94 21.45 -6.83
C ASP A 462 7.24 20.79 -7.28
N ARG A 463 7.14 19.84 -8.22
CA ARG A 463 8.32 19.12 -8.76
C ARG A 463 9.15 19.95 -9.75
N HIS A 464 8.74 21.18 -10.06
CA HIS A 464 9.63 22.13 -10.75
C HIS A 464 10.68 22.73 -9.80
N GLU A 465 10.43 22.67 -8.50
CA GLU A 465 11.35 23.11 -7.47
C GLU A 465 12.10 21.90 -6.90
N VAL A 466 13.39 22.08 -6.58
CA VAL A 466 14.15 21.06 -5.85
C VAL A 466 13.84 21.27 -4.37
N PRO A 467 13.24 20.28 -3.67
CA PRO A 467 12.96 20.44 -2.26
C PRO A 467 14.24 20.75 -1.49
N ASP A 468 14.20 21.75 -0.59
CA ASP A 468 15.20 21.84 0.46
C ASP A 468 15.21 20.51 1.23
N ALA A 469 16.40 20.01 1.56
CA ALA A 469 16.53 18.71 2.21
C ALA A 469 15.63 18.66 3.45
N ALA A 470 14.90 17.56 3.65
CA ALA A 470 14.07 17.41 4.84
C ALA A 470 14.94 17.59 6.09
N ASP A 471 14.73 18.71 6.79
CA ASP A 471 15.37 19.01 8.06
C ASP A 471 14.80 18.06 9.13
N GLY A 472 15.61 17.10 9.56
CA GLY A 472 15.27 16.18 10.64
C GLY A 472 16.39 15.20 10.94
N ASP A 473 16.55 14.85 12.21
CA ASP A 473 17.46 13.78 12.63
C ASP A 473 16.89 12.42 12.19
N GLY A 474 17.58 11.71 11.29
CA GLY A 474 17.32 10.32 10.91
C GLY A 474 16.67 10.10 9.53
N PHE A 475 16.47 8.82 9.17
CA PHE A 475 15.91 8.40 7.88
C PHE A 475 14.38 8.52 7.82
N PHE A 476 13.89 9.18 6.76
CA PHE A 476 12.48 9.20 6.33
C PHE A 476 12.38 8.82 4.86
N ASN A 477 11.33 8.07 4.51
CA ASN A 477 11.05 7.70 3.13
C ASN A 477 10.71 8.94 2.29
N THR A 478 11.20 8.96 1.06
CA THR A 478 10.96 10.02 0.09
C THR A 478 9.51 9.97 -0.36
N ALA A 479 8.81 11.10 -0.29
CA ALA A 479 7.44 11.18 -0.76
C ALA A 479 7.40 11.12 -2.29
N ASP A 480 6.50 10.29 -2.83
CA ASP A 480 6.20 10.24 -4.27
C ASP A 480 5.62 11.57 -4.75
N THR A 481 5.60 11.76 -6.06
CA THR A 481 4.95 12.91 -6.70
C THR A 481 3.45 12.79 -6.51
N ASP A 482 2.79 13.88 -6.07
CA ASP A 482 1.34 13.95 -5.92
C ASP A 482 0.70 14.41 -7.25
N PRO A 483 0.07 13.52 -8.04
CA PRO A 483 -0.56 13.88 -9.30
C PRO A 483 -1.93 14.55 -9.12
N SER A 484 -2.42 14.74 -7.88
CA SER A 484 -3.62 15.56 -7.64
C SER A 484 -3.36 17.07 -7.78
N LEU A 485 -2.07 17.48 -7.81
CA LEU A 485 -1.69 18.88 -7.89
C LEU A 485 -1.50 19.32 -9.35
N PRO A 486 -2.17 20.40 -9.81
CA PRO A 486 -2.09 20.86 -11.20
C PRO A 486 -0.67 21.13 -11.71
N ARG A 487 0.23 21.61 -10.85
CA ARG A 487 1.64 21.87 -11.21
C ARG A 487 2.40 20.59 -11.51
N ASN A 488 2.19 19.55 -10.71
CA ASN A 488 2.80 18.24 -10.93
C ASN A 488 2.23 17.56 -12.18
N LEU A 489 0.92 17.72 -12.47
CA LEU A 489 0.33 17.24 -13.73
C LEU A 489 0.97 17.91 -14.96
N ALA A 490 1.17 19.23 -14.91
CA ALA A 490 1.86 19.95 -15.98
C ALA A 490 3.33 19.50 -16.14
N TRP A 491 4.03 19.31 -15.02
CA TRP A 491 5.39 18.75 -15.01
C TRP A 491 5.46 17.35 -15.63
N GLY A 492 4.55 16.45 -15.25
CA GLY A 492 4.47 15.09 -15.80
C GLY A 492 4.15 15.08 -17.28
N ARG A 493 3.24 15.94 -17.73
CA ARG A 493 2.94 16.10 -19.16
C ARG A 493 4.17 16.54 -19.96
N ALA A 494 4.90 17.54 -19.46
CA ALA A 494 6.13 17.99 -20.11
C ALA A 494 7.18 16.88 -20.23
N ILE A 495 7.21 15.92 -19.29
CA ILE A 495 8.06 14.72 -19.39
C ILE A 495 7.57 13.80 -20.52
N LEU A 496 6.28 13.45 -20.53
CA LEU A 496 5.68 12.55 -21.53
C LEU A 496 5.88 13.08 -22.96
N GLU A 497 5.81 14.39 -23.17
CA GLU A 497 6.06 15.03 -24.47
C GLU A 497 7.50 14.82 -24.99
N ARG A 498 8.50 14.70 -24.09
CA ARG A 498 9.91 14.49 -24.47
C ARG A 498 10.24 13.03 -24.73
N VAL A 499 9.54 12.10 -24.08
CA VAL A 499 9.79 10.65 -24.11
C VAL A 499 10.02 10.10 -25.54
N PRO A 500 9.17 10.36 -26.55
CA PRO A 500 9.37 9.81 -27.90
C PRO A 500 10.68 10.21 -28.58
N SER A 501 11.23 11.37 -28.21
CA SER A 501 12.46 11.95 -28.79
C SER A 501 13.68 11.87 -27.86
N SER A 502 13.55 11.24 -26.70
CA SER A 502 14.60 11.27 -25.68
C SER A 502 15.87 10.58 -26.14
N CYS A 503 16.97 11.32 -26.10
CA CYS A 503 18.32 10.83 -26.36
C CYS A 503 19.17 10.73 -25.09
N LEU A 504 18.58 10.96 -23.89
CA LEU A 504 19.28 10.93 -22.62
C LEU A 504 20.09 9.64 -22.45
N GLY A 505 21.32 9.75 -21.96
CA GLY A 505 22.22 8.61 -21.74
C GLY A 505 22.85 8.01 -23.01
N SER A 506 22.44 8.37 -24.23
CA SER A 506 22.97 7.76 -25.46
C SER A 506 24.48 8.00 -25.64
N ASP A 507 24.95 9.22 -25.36
CA ASP A 507 26.38 9.56 -25.41
C ASP A 507 27.18 8.81 -24.36
N LEU A 508 26.62 8.64 -23.16
CA LEU A 508 27.25 7.91 -22.07
C LEU A 508 27.39 6.42 -22.42
N VAL A 509 26.36 5.81 -23.03
CA VAL A 509 26.45 4.43 -23.52
C VAL A 509 27.60 4.28 -24.51
N ARG A 510 27.67 5.16 -25.53
CA ARG A 510 28.76 5.13 -26.52
C ARG A 510 30.13 5.33 -25.88
N ALA A 511 30.28 6.33 -25.01
CA ALA A 511 31.56 6.66 -24.37
C ALA A 511 32.07 5.59 -23.42
N HIS A 512 31.18 4.78 -22.82
CA HIS A 512 31.51 3.74 -21.86
C HIS A 512 31.32 2.31 -22.40
N THR A 513 31.15 2.18 -23.72
CA THR A 513 31.18 0.86 -24.38
C THR A 513 32.62 0.38 -24.49
N VAL A 514 32.90 -0.75 -23.83
CA VAL A 514 34.18 -1.44 -23.84
C VAL A 514 34.12 -2.55 -24.87
N THR A 515 35.03 -2.49 -25.86
CA THR A 515 35.12 -3.42 -26.98
C THR A 515 36.42 -4.23 -27.00
N SER A 516 37.32 -4.02 -26.04
CA SER A 516 38.59 -4.76 -25.96
C SER A 516 38.90 -5.24 -24.55
N SER A 517 39.57 -6.40 -24.48
CA SER A 517 40.05 -7.00 -23.22
C SER A 517 40.98 -6.07 -22.46
N ASP A 518 41.94 -5.43 -23.14
CA ASP A 518 42.93 -4.55 -22.50
C ASP A 518 42.27 -3.34 -21.83
N ARG A 519 41.21 -2.79 -22.45
CA ARG A 519 40.46 -1.68 -21.85
C ARG A 519 39.68 -2.13 -20.62
N LEU A 520 39.08 -3.31 -20.67
CA LEU A 520 38.38 -3.89 -19.52
C LEU A 520 39.35 -4.17 -18.36
N ASP A 521 40.51 -4.77 -18.65
CA ASP A 521 41.56 -5.04 -17.67
C ASP A 521 42.03 -3.76 -16.97
N ALA A 522 42.28 -2.69 -17.73
CA ALA A 522 42.67 -1.40 -17.18
C ALA A 522 41.60 -0.79 -16.25
N ILE A 523 40.30 -0.96 -16.59
CA ILE A 523 39.19 -0.51 -15.74
C ILE A 523 39.15 -1.31 -14.45
N VAL A 524 39.25 -2.64 -14.52
CA VAL A 524 39.22 -3.52 -13.34
C VAL A 524 40.42 -3.23 -12.43
N ALA A 525 41.61 -3.03 -13.01
CA ALA A 525 42.82 -2.67 -12.26
C ALA A 525 42.65 -1.34 -11.52
N ALA A 526 42.18 -0.30 -12.21
CA ALA A 526 41.96 1.02 -11.63
C ALA A 526 40.90 0.99 -10.52
N ALA A 527 39.77 0.33 -10.77
CA ALA A 527 38.68 0.21 -9.80
C ALA A 527 39.13 -0.54 -8.53
N SER A 528 39.87 -1.64 -8.69
CA SER A 528 40.41 -2.40 -7.55
C SER A 528 41.39 -1.58 -6.70
N ASP A 529 42.22 -0.74 -7.33
CA ASP A 529 43.13 0.14 -6.61
C ASP A 529 42.41 1.29 -5.88
N ALA A 530 41.53 2.00 -6.58
CA ALA A 530 40.72 3.06 -6.00
C ALA A 530 39.82 2.55 -4.86
N GLY A 531 39.33 1.31 -4.96
CA GLY A 531 38.55 0.64 -3.93
C GLY A 531 39.25 0.55 -2.57
N ARG A 532 40.56 0.30 -2.55
CA ARG A 532 41.34 0.30 -1.30
C ARG A 532 41.37 1.67 -0.64
N GLY A 533 41.57 2.73 -1.44
CA GLY A 533 41.56 4.11 -0.96
C GLY A 533 40.17 4.55 -0.49
N TRP A 534 39.11 4.14 -1.19
CA TRP A 534 37.73 4.41 -0.82
C TRP A 534 37.32 3.71 0.49
N GLY A 535 37.66 2.42 0.63
CA GLY A 535 37.39 1.64 1.84
C GLY A 535 38.10 2.16 3.09
N ALA A 536 39.25 2.84 2.92
CA ALA A 536 39.99 3.48 4.02
C ALA A 536 39.34 4.78 4.54
N ARG A 537 38.40 5.39 3.80
CA ARG A 537 37.64 6.55 4.29
C ARG A 537 36.74 6.16 5.46
N SER A 538 36.41 7.12 6.32
CA SER A 538 35.47 6.84 7.41
C SER A 538 34.07 6.54 6.84
N ALA A 539 33.27 5.75 7.57
CA ALA A 539 31.88 5.51 7.19
C ALA A 539 31.06 6.80 7.10
N ALA A 540 31.36 7.80 7.93
CA ALA A 540 30.71 9.10 7.90
C ALA A 540 31.02 9.90 6.62
N ASP A 541 32.26 9.84 6.13
CA ASP A 541 32.64 10.51 4.88
C ASP A 541 31.93 9.89 3.67
N ARG A 542 31.83 8.55 3.65
CA ARG A 542 31.10 7.84 2.60
C ARG A 542 29.60 8.13 2.67
N ALA A 543 29.02 8.12 3.87
CA ALA A 543 27.61 8.46 4.10
C ALA A 543 27.27 9.86 3.57
N THR A 544 28.15 10.85 3.81
CA THR A 544 27.99 12.22 3.29
C THR A 544 27.97 12.29 1.75
N VAL A 545 28.69 11.39 1.06
CA VAL A 545 28.61 11.28 -0.41
C VAL A 545 27.27 10.70 -0.84
N LEU A 546 26.79 9.65 -0.17
CA LEU A 546 25.48 9.03 -0.47
C LEU A 546 24.32 10.01 -0.23
N GLU A 547 24.36 10.81 0.83
CA GLU A 547 23.35 11.85 1.08
C GLU A 547 23.32 12.91 -0.03
N ARG A 548 24.48 13.25 -0.61
CA ARG A 548 24.54 14.11 -1.81
C ARG A 548 23.98 13.42 -3.04
N VAL A 549 24.21 12.11 -3.22
CA VAL A 549 23.59 11.34 -4.29
C VAL A 549 22.08 11.40 -4.17
N ALA A 550 21.51 11.19 -2.97
CA ALA A 550 20.07 11.30 -2.74
C ALA A 550 19.48 12.63 -3.23
N ARG A 551 20.14 13.75 -2.90
CA ARG A 551 19.74 15.09 -3.37
C ARG A 551 19.84 15.23 -4.88
N ARG A 552 20.89 14.67 -5.49
CA ARG A 552 21.07 14.75 -6.96
C ARG A 552 20.06 13.90 -7.71
N LEU A 553 19.69 12.72 -7.20
CA LEU A 553 18.64 11.89 -7.76
C LEU A 553 17.29 12.59 -7.72
N GLU A 554 16.94 13.25 -6.60
CA GLU A 554 15.73 14.07 -6.50
C GLU A 554 15.73 15.21 -7.53
N ALA A 555 16.85 15.94 -7.67
CA ALA A 555 16.99 16.99 -8.66
C ALA A 555 16.94 16.50 -10.12
N ARG A 556 17.28 15.23 -10.38
CA ARG A 556 17.22 14.58 -11.71
C ARG A 556 15.94 13.73 -11.87
N ARG A 557 14.95 13.82 -10.97
CA ARG A 557 13.73 12.98 -11.01
C ARG A 557 13.05 13.02 -12.38
N ALA A 558 12.90 14.19 -12.98
CA ALA A 558 12.28 14.34 -14.30
C ALA A 558 13.05 13.58 -15.41
N ASP A 559 14.38 13.67 -15.42
CA ASP A 559 15.23 12.98 -16.39
C ASP A 559 15.16 11.45 -16.22
N LEU A 560 15.11 10.99 -14.96
CA LEU A 560 14.99 9.57 -14.62
C LEU A 560 13.63 9.01 -15.06
N LEU A 561 12.54 9.75 -14.82
CA LEU A 561 11.21 9.40 -15.32
C LEU A 561 11.16 9.32 -16.85
N GLU A 562 11.73 10.34 -17.51
CA GLU A 562 11.79 10.41 -18.97
C GLU A 562 12.50 9.20 -19.56
N ILE A 563 13.70 8.86 -19.06
CA ILE A 563 14.49 7.78 -19.65
C ILE A 563 13.91 6.40 -19.35
N MET A 564 13.30 6.19 -18.18
CA MET A 564 12.60 4.94 -17.86
C MET A 564 11.39 4.71 -18.77
N ALA A 565 10.63 5.76 -19.06
CA ALA A 565 9.52 5.69 -20.00
C ALA A 565 10.01 5.47 -21.45
N ALA A 566 11.06 6.18 -21.87
CA ALA A 566 11.57 6.13 -23.24
C ALA A 566 12.30 4.83 -23.59
N GLU A 567 13.01 4.23 -22.63
CA GLU A 567 13.81 3.03 -22.85
C GLU A 567 13.09 1.77 -22.38
N GLY A 568 12.62 1.76 -21.13
CA GLY A 568 11.99 0.60 -20.50
C GLY A 568 10.49 0.49 -20.74
N GLY A 569 9.83 1.53 -21.26
CA GLY A 569 8.38 1.55 -21.45
C GLY A 569 7.60 1.58 -20.13
N LYS A 570 8.19 2.10 -19.04
CA LYS A 570 7.50 2.26 -17.76
C LYS A 570 6.58 3.48 -17.78
N THR A 571 5.37 3.35 -17.25
CA THR A 571 4.49 4.51 -17.02
C THR A 571 5.05 5.36 -15.87
N LEU A 572 4.66 6.65 -15.81
CA LEU A 572 5.10 7.50 -14.70
C LEU A 572 4.63 6.97 -13.33
N ASP A 573 3.46 6.33 -13.27
CA ASP A 573 2.95 5.68 -12.05
C ASP A 573 3.85 4.55 -11.54
N GLU A 574 4.58 3.87 -12.43
CA GLU A 574 5.53 2.80 -12.07
C GLU A 574 6.96 3.32 -11.89
N SER A 575 7.31 4.41 -12.57
CA SER A 575 8.64 5.02 -12.53
C SER A 575 8.85 5.98 -11.36
N ASP A 576 7.85 6.74 -10.93
CA ASP A 576 8.01 7.71 -9.84
C ASP A 576 8.32 7.07 -8.48
N PRO A 577 7.63 5.98 -8.07
CA PRO A 577 8.03 5.23 -6.88
C PRO A 577 9.44 4.64 -7.00
N GLU A 578 9.89 4.28 -8.21
CA GLU A 578 11.25 3.76 -8.43
C GLU A 578 12.32 4.83 -8.18
N VAL A 579 12.07 6.10 -8.56
CA VAL A 579 12.99 7.20 -8.21
C VAL A 579 13.03 7.42 -6.70
N SER A 580 11.86 7.39 -6.03
CA SER A 580 11.79 7.48 -4.57
C SER A 580 12.56 6.35 -3.89
N GLU A 581 12.45 5.12 -4.40
CA GLU A 581 13.20 3.95 -3.90
C GLU A 581 14.72 4.14 -4.04
N ALA A 582 15.21 4.66 -5.17
CA ALA A 582 16.63 4.95 -5.40
C ALA A 582 17.18 6.01 -4.41
N ILE A 583 16.40 7.06 -4.15
CA ILE A 583 16.75 8.11 -3.17
C ILE A 583 16.75 7.53 -1.76
N ASP A 584 15.78 6.69 -1.44
CA ASP A 584 15.68 6.04 -0.15
C ASP A 584 16.84 5.09 0.11
N PHE A 585 17.30 4.31 -0.87
CA PHE A 585 18.51 3.51 -0.73
C PHE A 585 19.73 4.37 -0.40
N ALA A 586 19.89 5.52 -1.05
CA ALA A 586 21.02 6.42 -0.79
C ALA A 586 21.01 6.91 0.66
N ARG A 587 19.86 7.42 1.14
CA ARG A 587 19.73 7.91 2.53
C ARG A 587 19.83 6.78 3.55
N TYR A 588 19.13 5.67 3.31
CA TYR A 588 19.09 4.55 4.24
C TYR A 588 20.46 3.90 4.39
N TYR A 589 21.19 3.67 3.30
CA TYR A 589 22.53 3.08 3.36
C TYR A 589 23.60 4.04 3.86
N ALA A 590 23.41 5.36 3.75
CA ALA A 590 24.26 6.33 4.44
C ALA A 590 24.22 6.10 5.96
N ASP A 591 23.01 5.92 6.53
CA ASP A 591 22.86 5.59 7.96
C ASP A 591 23.38 4.20 8.28
N ARG A 592 23.06 3.18 7.47
CA ARG A 592 23.55 1.81 7.70
C ARG A 592 25.07 1.70 7.62
N ALA A 593 25.75 2.55 6.85
CA ALA A 593 27.21 2.57 6.81
C ALA A 593 27.80 2.94 8.18
N ARG A 594 27.17 3.89 8.88
CA ARG A 594 27.56 4.30 10.24
C ARG A 594 27.33 3.16 11.23
N ASP A 595 26.19 2.49 11.14
CA ASP A 595 25.85 1.34 11.99
C ASP A 595 26.82 0.15 11.77
N LEU A 596 27.19 -0.12 10.51
CA LEU A 596 28.13 -1.18 10.14
C LEU A 596 29.50 -0.97 10.80
N ALA A 597 29.98 0.28 10.84
CA ALA A 597 31.24 0.64 11.46
C ALA A 597 31.19 0.59 13.01
N ALA A 598 30.00 0.59 13.60
CA ALA A 598 29.78 0.59 15.04
C ALA A 598 29.57 -0.82 15.64
N VAL A 599 29.63 -1.88 14.84
CA VAL A 599 29.54 -3.27 15.33
C VAL A 599 30.69 -3.56 16.30
N ASP A 600 30.35 -4.01 17.51
CA ASP A 600 31.32 -4.43 18.53
C ASP A 600 31.59 -5.94 18.46
N GLY A 601 32.74 -6.39 18.94
CA GLY A 601 33.18 -7.79 18.90
C GLY A 601 33.58 -8.31 17.51
N ALA A 602 33.48 -7.47 16.48
CA ALA A 602 33.94 -7.75 15.13
C ALA A 602 34.27 -6.46 14.36
N ARG A 603 35.12 -6.56 13.34
CA ARG A 603 35.45 -5.46 12.43
C ARG A 603 35.07 -5.83 11.01
N PHE A 604 34.34 -4.94 10.34
CA PHE A 604 34.02 -5.09 8.93
C PHE A 604 35.25 -4.79 8.05
N VAL A 605 35.48 -5.63 7.05
CA VAL A 605 36.52 -5.46 6.04
C VAL A 605 35.83 -5.37 4.67
N PRO A 606 35.84 -4.21 4.01
CA PRO A 606 35.15 -4.04 2.74
C PRO A 606 35.79 -4.86 1.61
N SER A 607 34.97 -5.35 0.69
CA SER A 607 35.44 -5.78 -0.63
C SER A 607 36.07 -4.57 -1.35
N ALA A 608 37.26 -4.71 -1.93
CA ALA A 608 37.90 -3.63 -2.67
C ALA A 608 37.11 -3.33 -3.96
N LEU A 609 36.70 -4.37 -4.69
CA LEU A 609 35.93 -4.21 -5.93
C LEU A 609 34.65 -5.06 -5.95
N THR A 610 33.52 -4.40 -6.19
CA THR A 610 32.22 -5.03 -6.42
C THR A 610 31.75 -4.77 -7.85
N VAL A 611 31.30 -5.81 -8.54
CA VAL A 611 30.62 -5.68 -9.84
C VAL A 611 29.11 -5.76 -9.64
N VAL A 612 28.37 -4.78 -10.16
CA VAL A 612 26.91 -4.73 -10.08
C VAL A 612 26.31 -5.06 -11.45
N THR A 613 25.48 -6.09 -11.49
CA THR A 613 24.77 -6.60 -12.67
C THR A 613 23.25 -6.54 -12.45
N PRO A 614 22.64 -5.35 -12.61
CA PRO A 614 21.23 -5.09 -12.34
C PRO A 614 20.34 -5.61 -13.47
N PRO A 615 19.01 -5.70 -13.27
CA PRO A 615 18.06 -6.12 -14.28
C PRO A 615 17.57 -4.90 -15.09
N TRP A 616 16.68 -5.13 -16.04
CA TRP A 616 16.06 -4.09 -16.86
C TRP A 616 14.73 -3.58 -16.33
N ASN A 617 14.04 -4.37 -15.50
CA ASN A 617 12.67 -4.07 -15.09
C ASN A 617 12.56 -3.01 -13.98
N PHE A 618 13.63 -2.80 -13.21
CA PHE A 618 13.81 -1.65 -12.32
C PHE A 618 15.20 -1.06 -12.61
N PRO A 619 15.33 -0.31 -13.72
CA PRO A 619 16.61 0.08 -14.27
C PRO A 619 17.26 1.30 -13.57
N VAL A 620 16.61 1.84 -12.54
CA VAL A 620 17.12 2.93 -11.69
C VAL A 620 17.24 2.48 -10.23
N ALA A 621 16.18 1.96 -9.60
CA ALA A 621 16.20 1.66 -8.17
C ALA A 621 17.15 0.51 -7.81
N ILE A 622 17.06 -0.63 -8.50
CA ILE A 622 17.92 -1.79 -8.24
C ILE A 622 19.40 -1.48 -8.52
N PRO A 623 19.79 -0.91 -9.69
CA PRO A 623 21.18 -0.51 -9.89
C PRO A 623 21.66 0.54 -8.88
N ALA A 624 20.80 1.48 -8.47
CA ALA A 624 21.12 2.45 -7.43
C ALA A 624 21.37 1.74 -6.10
N GLY A 625 20.44 0.91 -5.64
CA GLY A 625 20.50 0.19 -4.37
C GLY A 625 21.77 -0.67 -4.25
N SER A 626 22.08 -1.51 -5.24
CA SER A 626 23.28 -2.34 -5.22
C SER A 626 24.58 -1.53 -5.30
N THR A 627 24.62 -0.48 -6.13
CA THR A 627 25.79 0.40 -6.26
C THR A 627 26.03 1.18 -4.98
N LEU A 628 24.98 1.77 -4.40
CA LEU A 628 25.05 2.57 -3.19
C LEU A 628 25.38 1.72 -1.97
N ALA A 629 24.88 0.48 -1.88
CA ALA A 629 25.28 -0.46 -0.84
C ALA A 629 26.77 -0.81 -0.89
N ALA A 630 27.32 -1.06 -2.08
CA ALA A 630 28.74 -1.30 -2.27
C ALA A 630 29.59 -0.06 -1.93
N LEU A 631 29.17 1.13 -2.36
CA LEU A 631 29.85 2.38 -2.01
C LEU A 631 29.79 2.66 -0.50
N ALA A 632 28.64 2.42 0.14
CA ALA A 632 28.42 2.57 1.58
C ALA A 632 29.36 1.67 2.40
N SER A 633 29.47 0.40 2.00
CA SER A 633 30.32 -0.57 2.69
C SER A 633 31.81 -0.26 2.52
N GLY A 634 32.19 0.43 1.44
CA GLY A 634 33.57 0.85 1.18
C GLY A 634 34.21 0.21 -0.06
N SER A 635 33.40 -0.30 -0.99
CA SER A 635 33.85 -0.90 -2.24
C SER A 635 33.83 0.08 -3.41
N ALA A 636 34.82 0.01 -4.30
CA ALA A 636 34.68 0.55 -5.64
C ALA A 636 33.71 -0.33 -6.45
N VAL A 637 33.06 0.27 -7.44
CA VAL A 637 31.98 -0.36 -8.20
C VAL A 637 32.24 -0.31 -9.70
N VAL A 638 32.12 -1.47 -10.35
CA VAL A 638 31.85 -1.54 -11.79
C VAL A 638 30.36 -1.79 -11.98
N LEU A 639 29.63 -0.77 -12.41
CA LEU A 639 28.23 -0.86 -12.77
C LEU A 639 28.12 -1.31 -14.23
N LYS A 640 27.51 -2.47 -14.47
CA LYS A 640 27.25 -3.01 -15.81
C LYS A 640 25.74 -3.15 -16.04
N PRO A 641 25.04 -2.08 -16.44
CA PRO A 641 23.58 -2.09 -16.64
C PRO A 641 23.11 -3.16 -17.62
N ALA A 642 21.84 -3.56 -17.52
CA ALA A 642 21.20 -4.42 -18.50
C ALA A 642 21.21 -3.75 -19.88
N ALA A 643 21.42 -4.52 -20.95
CA ALA A 643 21.51 -3.98 -22.31
C ALA A 643 20.20 -3.31 -22.76
N LEU A 644 19.06 -3.85 -22.34
CA LEU A 644 17.73 -3.32 -22.65
C LEU A 644 17.46 -1.95 -22.00
N THR A 645 18.20 -1.60 -20.95
CA THR A 645 18.05 -0.34 -20.20
C THR A 645 19.39 0.33 -19.93
N ALA A 646 20.26 0.31 -20.94
CA ALA A 646 21.63 0.80 -20.83
C ALA A 646 21.69 2.31 -20.58
N ARG A 647 20.76 3.09 -21.16
CA ARG A 647 20.71 4.54 -20.99
C ARG A 647 20.25 4.91 -19.58
N CYS A 648 19.26 4.22 -19.00
CA CYS A 648 18.82 4.44 -17.62
C CYS A 648 19.98 4.32 -16.64
N GLY A 649 20.73 3.19 -16.68
CA GLY A 649 21.89 2.99 -15.81
C GLY A 649 23.03 3.98 -16.07
N SER A 650 23.11 4.53 -17.29
CA SER A 650 24.09 5.56 -17.64
C SER A 650 23.74 6.93 -17.04
N VAL A 651 22.48 7.35 -17.14
CA VAL A 651 21.98 8.59 -16.52
C VAL A 651 22.10 8.52 -15.00
N LEU A 652 21.84 7.35 -14.40
CA LEU A 652 22.06 7.10 -12.98
C LEU A 652 23.53 7.30 -12.57
N ALA A 653 24.48 6.68 -13.30
CA ALA A 653 25.91 6.83 -13.02
C ALA A 653 26.37 8.29 -13.14
N GLU A 654 25.86 9.02 -14.14
CA GLU A 654 26.13 10.45 -14.29
C GLU A 654 25.65 11.26 -13.09
N ALA A 655 24.41 11.02 -12.62
CA ALA A 655 23.89 11.68 -11.42
C ALA A 655 24.75 11.39 -10.18
N MET A 656 25.28 10.16 -10.03
CA MET A 656 26.19 9.81 -8.94
C MET A 656 27.53 10.55 -9.04
N TRP A 657 28.11 10.67 -10.23
CA TRP A 657 29.36 11.42 -10.43
C TRP A 657 29.18 12.92 -10.14
N GLU A 658 28.07 13.51 -10.59
CA GLU A 658 27.73 14.92 -10.31
C GLU A 658 27.54 15.19 -8.81
N ALA A 659 27.04 14.19 -8.06
CA ALA A 659 26.92 14.26 -6.61
C ALA A 659 28.25 14.15 -5.85
N GLY A 660 29.35 13.80 -6.55
CA GLY A 660 30.69 13.71 -6.00
C GLY A 660 31.18 12.29 -5.72
N VAL A 661 30.54 11.26 -6.27
CA VAL A 661 31.14 9.91 -6.32
C VAL A 661 32.35 9.97 -7.28
N PRO A 662 33.57 9.62 -6.83
CA PRO A 662 34.75 9.67 -7.69
C PRO A 662 34.64 8.73 -8.89
N ARG A 663 35.09 9.17 -10.08
CA ARG A 663 35.01 8.40 -11.34
C ARG A 663 35.93 7.17 -11.38
N ASP A 664 36.97 7.15 -10.55
CA ASP A 664 37.85 6.01 -10.31
C ASP A 664 37.27 5.02 -9.29
N VAL A 665 36.29 5.44 -8.49
CA VAL A 665 35.55 4.56 -7.55
C VAL A 665 34.29 3.99 -8.20
N LEU A 666 33.60 4.73 -9.07
CA LEU A 666 32.43 4.25 -9.81
C LEU A 666 32.71 4.25 -11.32
N HIS A 667 32.84 3.07 -11.89
CA HIS A 667 32.99 2.84 -13.33
C HIS A 667 31.69 2.35 -13.94
N LEU A 668 31.20 3.06 -14.96
CA LEU A 668 30.14 2.57 -15.84
C LEU A 668 30.77 1.75 -16.98
N VAL A 669 30.25 0.54 -17.23
CA VAL A 669 30.73 -0.34 -18.29
C VAL A 669 29.58 -0.93 -19.09
N HIS A 670 29.56 -0.64 -20.38
CA HIS A 670 28.76 -1.37 -21.37
C HIS A 670 29.68 -2.32 -22.13
N LEU A 671 29.28 -3.58 -22.28
CA LEU A 671 30.14 -4.59 -22.90
C LEU A 671 29.70 -4.81 -24.35
N GLY A 672 30.60 -4.57 -25.30
CA GLY A 672 30.32 -4.78 -26.72
C GLY A 672 30.23 -6.26 -27.11
N GLU A 673 30.85 -7.15 -26.32
CA GLU A 673 30.87 -8.59 -26.56
C GLU A 673 30.58 -9.40 -25.30
N ARG A 674 29.98 -10.58 -25.46
CA ARG A 674 29.64 -11.48 -24.35
C ARG A 674 30.87 -12.06 -23.65
N SER A 675 31.96 -12.28 -24.39
CA SER A 675 33.26 -12.76 -23.91
C SER A 675 33.85 -11.86 -22.81
N LEU A 676 33.76 -10.54 -23.00
CA LEU A 676 34.18 -9.54 -22.02
C LEU A 676 33.38 -9.61 -20.72
N GLY A 677 32.11 -10.04 -20.78
CA GLY A 677 31.30 -10.28 -19.59
C GLY A 677 31.81 -11.46 -18.77
N THR A 678 32.16 -12.56 -19.43
CA THR A 678 32.81 -13.69 -18.75
C THR A 678 34.15 -13.29 -18.17
N GLN A 679 34.95 -12.50 -18.90
CA GLN A 679 36.23 -11.96 -18.41
C GLN A 679 36.04 -11.11 -17.14
N LEU A 680 35.11 -10.15 -17.15
CA LEU A 680 34.83 -9.29 -16.00
C LEU A 680 34.45 -10.09 -14.75
N ILE A 681 33.51 -11.04 -14.88
CA ILE A 681 33.00 -11.81 -13.75
C ILE A 681 34.04 -12.83 -13.23
N SER A 682 34.90 -13.33 -14.11
CA SER A 682 35.93 -14.33 -13.74
C SER A 682 37.21 -13.70 -13.16
N ASP A 683 37.35 -12.37 -13.25
CA ASP A 683 38.58 -11.68 -12.87
C ASP A 683 38.89 -11.86 -11.37
N PRO A 684 40.11 -12.29 -10.99
CA PRO A 684 40.46 -12.53 -9.60
C PRO A 684 40.49 -11.26 -8.73
N ARG A 685 40.54 -10.06 -9.32
CA ARG A 685 40.48 -8.78 -8.60
C ARG A 685 39.04 -8.36 -8.26
N VAL A 686 38.03 -9.02 -8.83
CA VAL A 686 36.62 -8.82 -8.46
C VAL A 686 36.34 -9.64 -7.21
N ASP A 687 36.19 -8.95 -6.08
CA ASP A 687 35.95 -9.60 -4.80
C ASP A 687 34.51 -10.10 -4.67
N ARG A 688 33.56 -9.38 -5.31
CA ARG A 688 32.12 -9.65 -5.17
C ARG A 688 31.35 -9.27 -6.42
N VAL A 689 30.30 -10.04 -6.69
CA VAL A 689 29.29 -9.71 -7.70
C VAL A 689 27.93 -9.60 -7.02
N VAL A 690 27.20 -8.54 -7.35
CA VAL A 690 25.78 -8.40 -7.03
C VAL A 690 24.99 -8.56 -8.32
N LEU A 691 24.11 -9.55 -8.35
CA LEU A 691 23.23 -9.87 -9.47
C LEU A 691 21.79 -9.62 -9.07
N THR A 692 21.01 -9.06 -9.98
CA THR A 692 19.56 -9.22 -9.92
C THR A 692 19.07 -9.67 -11.27
N GLY A 693 18.41 -10.83 -11.31
CA GLY A 693 18.03 -11.47 -12.57
C GLY A 693 17.69 -12.94 -12.41
N ALA A 694 17.88 -13.72 -13.47
CA ALA A 694 17.51 -15.14 -13.47
C ALA A 694 18.48 -16.00 -12.63
N TYR A 695 17.94 -17.01 -11.94
CA TYR A 695 18.72 -17.96 -11.15
C TYR A 695 19.78 -18.70 -11.99
N GLU A 696 19.45 -19.03 -13.23
CA GLU A 696 20.33 -19.68 -14.20
C GLU A 696 21.54 -18.80 -14.56
N THR A 697 21.42 -17.47 -14.44
CA THR A 697 22.56 -16.56 -14.62
C THR A 697 23.52 -16.64 -13.44
N ALA A 698 23.00 -16.79 -12.21
CA ALA A 698 23.80 -16.99 -11.01
C ALA A 698 24.59 -18.31 -11.10
N GLU A 699 23.92 -19.41 -11.47
CA GLU A 699 24.57 -20.72 -11.70
C GLU A 699 25.65 -20.62 -12.77
N ARG A 700 25.34 -19.93 -13.87
CA ARG A 700 26.33 -19.73 -14.95
C ARG A 700 27.54 -18.96 -14.45
N PHE A 701 27.39 -17.91 -13.67
CA PHE A 701 28.53 -17.18 -13.09
C PHE A 701 29.41 -18.07 -12.22
N ARG A 702 28.80 -18.89 -11.35
CA ARG A 702 29.55 -19.85 -10.52
C ARG A 702 30.17 -20.99 -11.34
N SER A 703 29.56 -21.41 -12.45
CA SER A 703 30.09 -22.52 -13.27
C SER A 703 31.48 -22.24 -13.84
N PHE A 704 31.80 -20.98 -14.17
CA PHE A 704 33.12 -20.59 -14.67
C PHE A 704 33.97 -19.86 -13.62
N ARG A 705 33.38 -19.43 -12.50
CA ARG A 705 34.09 -18.88 -11.33
C ARG A 705 33.52 -19.48 -10.03
N PRO A 706 33.87 -20.73 -9.67
CA PRO A 706 33.25 -21.42 -8.54
C PRO A 706 33.36 -20.65 -7.22
N GLY A 707 34.55 -20.14 -6.89
CA GLY A 707 34.79 -19.33 -5.68
C GLY A 707 34.23 -17.89 -5.70
N LEU A 708 33.32 -17.55 -6.61
CA LEU A 708 32.74 -16.20 -6.70
C LEU A 708 31.86 -15.89 -5.50
N ARG A 709 32.16 -14.80 -4.78
CA ARG A 709 31.23 -14.23 -3.80
C ARG A 709 30.09 -13.56 -4.55
N LEU A 710 28.98 -14.28 -4.65
CA LEU A 710 27.78 -13.84 -5.36
C LEU A 710 26.66 -13.59 -4.37
N MET A 711 26.12 -12.36 -4.42
CA MET A 711 24.79 -12.05 -3.88
C MET A 711 23.86 -11.93 -5.08
N ALA A 712 22.82 -12.75 -5.14
CA ALA A 712 21.82 -12.61 -6.19
C ALA A 712 20.42 -12.56 -5.61
N GLU A 713 19.67 -11.53 -5.98
CA GLU A 713 18.22 -11.54 -5.87
C GLU A 713 17.68 -12.08 -7.20
N THR A 714 16.93 -13.17 -7.13
CA THR A 714 16.35 -13.78 -8.32
C THR A 714 14.84 -13.71 -8.28
N SER A 715 14.20 -14.25 -9.30
CA SER A 715 12.78 -14.05 -9.55
C SER A 715 11.86 -14.79 -8.56
N GLY A 716 10.55 -14.70 -8.79
CA GLY A 716 9.54 -15.27 -7.90
C GLY A 716 8.37 -15.89 -8.65
N LYS A 717 7.73 -16.90 -8.06
CA LYS A 717 6.43 -17.41 -8.53
C LYS A 717 5.38 -17.12 -7.48
N ASN A 718 4.97 -15.86 -7.42
CA ASN A 718 4.22 -15.33 -6.28
C ASN A 718 2.72 -15.58 -6.41
N ALA A 719 2.07 -15.78 -5.25
CA ALA A 719 0.64 -16.03 -5.18
C ALA A 719 -0.04 -15.13 -4.14
N ILE A 720 -1.30 -14.79 -4.38
CA ILE A 720 -2.22 -14.21 -3.39
C ILE A 720 -3.28 -15.25 -3.05
N VAL A 721 -3.42 -15.60 -1.78
CA VAL A 721 -4.51 -16.45 -1.28
C VAL A 721 -5.71 -15.57 -0.94
N VAL A 722 -6.91 -15.97 -1.35
CA VAL A 722 -8.17 -15.27 -1.01
C VAL A 722 -9.12 -16.24 -0.34
N THR A 723 -9.48 -15.97 0.92
CA THR A 723 -10.41 -16.80 1.69
C THR A 723 -11.84 -16.26 1.63
N PRO A 724 -12.87 -17.05 2.00
CA PRO A 724 -14.25 -16.56 2.08
C PRO A 724 -14.48 -15.44 3.11
N SER A 725 -13.51 -15.21 3.99
CA SER A 725 -13.50 -14.12 4.97
C SER A 725 -12.92 -12.81 4.40
N ALA A 726 -12.48 -12.79 3.13
CA ALA A 726 -11.90 -11.61 2.49
C ALA A 726 -12.95 -10.52 2.15
N ASP A 727 -12.47 -9.28 1.99
CA ASP A 727 -13.16 -8.27 1.19
C ASP A 727 -12.86 -8.52 -0.30
N PRO A 728 -13.86 -8.96 -1.12
CA PRO A 728 -13.62 -9.33 -2.51
C PRO A 728 -13.22 -8.12 -3.38
N ASP A 729 -13.77 -6.94 -3.12
CA ASP A 729 -13.49 -5.75 -3.93
C ASP A 729 -12.06 -5.26 -3.67
N ALA A 730 -11.62 -5.29 -2.40
CA ALA A 730 -10.24 -5.00 -2.04
C ALA A 730 -9.27 -6.04 -2.63
N ALA A 731 -9.59 -7.33 -2.52
CA ALA A 731 -8.78 -8.41 -3.06
C ALA A 731 -8.60 -8.30 -4.58
N VAL A 732 -9.68 -8.06 -5.35
CA VAL A 732 -9.61 -7.91 -6.81
C VAL A 732 -8.72 -6.73 -7.19
N ARG A 733 -8.89 -5.56 -6.58
CA ARG A 733 -8.05 -4.38 -6.85
C ARG A 733 -6.57 -4.70 -6.65
N ASP A 734 -6.24 -5.33 -5.53
CA ASP A 734 -4.86 -5.61 -5.13
C ASP A 734 -4.24 -6.74 -5.98
N ILE A 735 -5.03 -7.73 -6.42
CA ILE A 735 -4.64 -8.76 -7.39
C ILE A 735 -4.32 -8.13 -8.75
N VAL A 736 -5.22 -7.30 -9.29
CA VAL A 736 -5.04 -6.66 -10.61
C VAL A 736 -3.80 -5.78 -10.62
N GLN A 737 -3.60 -4.96 -9.58
CA GLN A 737 -2.40 -4.15 -9.43
C GLN A 737 -1.14 -5.02 -9.33
N SER A 738 -1.17 -6.09 -8.53
CA SER A 738 0.00 -6.95 -8.32
C SER A 738 0.34 -7.81 -9.54
N ALA A 739 -0.64 -8.22 -10.33
CA ALA A 739 -0.45 -9.08 -11.49
C ALA A 739 -0.02 -8.31 -12.74
N PHE A 740 -0.57 -7.10 -12.95
CA PHE A 740 -0.45 -6.38 -14.23
C PHE A 740 0.30 -5.05 -14.15
N GLY A 741 0.64 -4.57 -12.94
CA GLY A 741 1.56 -3.44 -12.78
C GLY A 741 2.87 -3.69 -13.53
N HIS A 742 3.31 -2.72 -14.32
CA HIS A 742 4.43 -2.84 -15.26
C HIS A 742 4.33 -4.09 -16.19
N ALA A 743 3.12 -4.41 -16.66
CA ALA A 743 2.81 -5.57 -17.49
C ALA A 743 3.24 -6.92 -16.86
N GLY A 744 3.22 -7.02 -15.53
CA GLY A 744 3.63 -8.23 -14.81
C GLY A 744 5.15 -8.50 -14.84
N GLN A 745 5.95 -7.54 -15.31
CA GLN A 745 7.41 -7.64 -15.40
C GLN A 745 8.08 -7.28 -14.05
N LYS A 746 7.55 -7.81 -12.95
CA LYS A 746 8.12 -7.63 -11.61
C LYS A 746 8.44 -9.00 -11.03
N CYS A 747 9.59 -9.13 -10.37
CA CYS A 747 9.92 -10.34 -9.62
C CYS A 747 8.88 -10.62 -8.52
N SER A 748 8.22 -9.58 -7.99
CA SER A 748 7.12 -9.64 -7.02
C SER A 748 5.71 -9.75 -7.64
N ALA A 749 5.56 -9.81 -8.97
CA ALA A 749 4.25 -9.84 -9.59
C ALA A 749 3.43 -11.07 -9.13
N ALA A 750 2.14 -10.86 -8.87
CA ALA A 750 1.21 -11.94 -8.55
C ALA A 750 0.94 -12.76 -9.82
N SER A 751 1.62 -13.89 -9.95
CA SER A 751 1.42 -14.82 -11.06
C SER A 751 0.23 -15.74 -10.83
N LEU A 752 -0.16 -15.92 -9.57
CA LEU A 752 -1.21 -16.82 -9.15
C LEU A 752 -2.16 -16.13 -8.17
N VAL A 753 -3.43 -16.50 -8.23
CA VAL A 753 -4.39 -16.33 -7.15
C VAL A 753 -4.93 -17.70 -6.76
N VAL A 754 -4.93 -18.00 -5.46
CA VAL A 754 -5.46 -19.25 -4.91
C VAL A 754 -6.74 -18.94 -4.16
N LEU A 755 -7.88 -19.36 -4.72
CA LEU A 755 -9.20 -19.13 -4.13
C LEU A 755 -9.55 -20.30 -3.21
N VAL A 756 -9.87 -20.00 -1.96
CA VAL A 756 -10.19 -21.01 -0.94
C VAL A 756 -11.70 -21.23 -0.86
N GLY A 757 -12.13 -22.49 -0.94
CA GLY A 757 -13.52 -22.87 -0.69
C GLY A 757 -14.52 -22.15 -1.58
N SER A 758 -15.54 -21.53 -0.96
CA SER A 758 -16.69 -20.96 -1.67
C SER A 758 -16.35 -19.77 -2.58
N VAL A 759 -15.25 -19.03 -2.33
CA VAL A 759 -14.82 -17.91 -3.19
C VAL A 759 -14.51 -18.38 -4.61
N ALA A 760 -14.02 -19.61 -4.78
CA ALA A 760 -13.76 -20.20 -6.09
C ALA A 760 -14.99 -20.24 -7.00
N SER A 761 -16.19 -20.24 -6.42
CA SER A 761 -17.47 -20.24 -7.13
C SER A 761 -18.22 -18.90 -7.06
N SER A 762 -17.61 -17.86 -6.46
CA SER A 762 -18.23 -16.56 -6.29
C SER A 762 -18.33 -15.83 -7.63
N ARG A 763 -19.57 -15.55 -8.07
CA ARG A 763 -19.79 -14.73 -9.27
C ARG A 763 -19.32 -13.30 -9.07
N ARG A 764 -19.53 -12.73 -7.88
CA ARG A 764 -19.11 -11.35 -7.56
C ARG A 764 -17.60 -11.19 -7.72
N PHE A 765 -16.81 -12.07 -7.10
CA PHE A 765 -15.36 -12.03 -7.21
C PHE A 765 -14.90 -12.17 -8.68
N ARG A 766 -15.45 -13.19 -9.37
CA ARG A 766 -15.11 -13.47 -10.78
C ARG A 766 -15.46 -12.31 -11.70
N ASP A 767 -16.66 -11.74 -11.57
CA ASP A 767 -17.16 -10.68 -12.46
C ASP A 767 -16.40 -9.37 -12.21
N GLN A 768 -16.11 -9.02 -10.95
CA GLN A 768 -15.25 -7.89 -10.60
C GLN A 768 -13.83 -8.05 -11.14
N LEU A 769 -13.25 -9.25 -11.05
CA LEU A 769 -11.92 -9.53 -11.60
C LEU A 769 -11.91 -9.37 -13.12
N VAL A 770 -12.88 -9.95 -13.84
CA VAL A 770 -12.99 -9.81 -15.29
C VAL A 770 -13.16 -8.35 -15.69
N ASP A 771 -14.05 -7.61 -15.01
CA ASP A 771 -14.29 -6.21 -15.34
C ASP A 771 -13.03 -5.36 -15.13
N ALA A 772 -12.39 -5.48 -13.97
CA ALA A 772 -11.16 -4.75 -13.66
C ALA A 772 -10.02 -5.05 -14.64
N VAL A 773 -9.83 -6.33 -15.01
CA VAL A 773 -8.79 -6.74 -15.95
C VAL A 773 -9.05 -6.25 -17.37
N THR A 774 -10.28 -6.38 -17.86
CA THR A 774 -10.64 -5.99 -19.23
C THR A 774 -10.68 -4.47 -19.43
N SER A 775 -10.74 -3.70 -18.34
CA SER A 775 -10.75 -2.23 -18.34
C SER A 775 -9.35 -1.60 -18.20
N LEU A 776 -8.28 -2.41 -18.16
CA LEU A 776 -6.92 -1.88 -18.15
C LEU A 776 -6.54 -1.30 -19.52
N THR A 777 -6.30 0.01 -19.56
CA THR A 777 -5.78 0.69 -20.76
C THR A 777 -4.32 0.31 -20.99
N VAL A 778 -4.09 -0.39 -22.11
CA VAL A 778 -2.76 -0.80 -22.56
C VAL A 778 -2.29 0.11 -23.68
N GLY A 779 -1.08 0.63 -23.57
CA GLY A 779 -0.55 1.59 -24.53
C GLY A 779 0.92 1.89 -24.34
N PRO A 780 1.49 2.77 -25.17
CA PRO A 780 2.86 3.23 -25.01
C PRO A 780 3.00 4.08 -23.73
N ALA A 781 4.19 4.07 -23.14
CA ALA A 781 4.47 4.77 -21.88
C ALA A 781 4.32 6.30 -21.94
N HIS A 782 4.40 6.91 -23.14
CA HIS A 782 4.22 8.35 -23.33
C HIS A 782 2.74 8.76 -23.49
N ASP A 783 1.82 7.80 -23.65
CA ASP A 783 0.38 8.10 -23.63
C ASP A 783 -0.07 8.22 -22.16
N PRO A 784 -0.57 9.39 -21.72
CA PRO A 784 -0.98 9.61 -20.34
C PRO A 784 -2.19 8.75 -19.93
N ARG A 785 -2.92 8.12 -20.86
CA ARG A 785 -4.00 7.16 -20.54
C ARG A 785 -3.50 5.78 -20.13
N THR A 786 -2.24 5.45 -20.45
CA THR A 786 -1.69 4.11 -20.28
C THR A 786 -1.61 3.73 -18.80
N ARG A 787 -2.30 2.65 -18.42
CA ARG A 787 -2.21 2.02 -17.10
C ARG A 787 -1.29 0.81 -17.09
N MET A 788 -1.16 0.13 -18.24
CA MET A 788 -0.21 -0.95 -18.45
C MET A 788 0.65 -0.66 -19.68
N GLY A 789 1.94 -0.42 -19.46
CA GLY A 789 2.91 -0.18 -20.52
C GLY A 789 3.25 -1.44 -21.34
N PRO A 790 4.12 -1.32 -22.35
CA PRO A 790 4.58 -2.45 -23.16
C PRO A 790 5.48 -3.41 -22.37
N LEU A 791 5.62 -4.63 -22.91
CA LEU A 791 6.75 -5.49 -22.61
C LEU A 791 8.06 -4.79 -23.01
N VAL A 792 9.15 -5.05 -22.29
CA VAL A 792 10.47 -4.45 -22.61
C VAL A 792 10.96 -4.86 -24.01
N GLU A 793 10.64 -6.08 -24.42
CA GLU A 793 10.95 -6.67 -25.72
C GLU A 793 9.79 -7.57 -26.18
N PRO A 794 9.71 -7.94 -27.47
CA PRO A 794 8.64 -8.80 -27.97
C PRO A 794 8.58 -10.13 -27.23
N ALA A 795 7.35 -10.59 -26.92
CA ALA A 795 7.14 -11.85 -26.24
C ALA A 795 7.72 -13.03 -27.03
N HIS A 796 8.51 -13.87 -26.37
CA HIS A 796 9.12 -15.07 -26.96
C HIS A 796 9.23 -16.20 -25.92
N GLY A 797 9.51 -17.42 -26.39
CA GLY A 797 9.70 -18.60 -25.55
C GLY A 797 8.57 -18.78 -24.53
N LYS A 798 8.93 -18.96 -23.24
CA LYS A 798 7.97 -19.24 -22.17
C LYS A 798 6.85 -18.20 -22.04
N LEU A 799 7.13 -16.92 -22.32
CA LEU A 799 6.14 -15.86 -22.21
C LEU A 799 5.16 -15.89 -23.39
N LEU A 800 5.65 -16.09 -24.61
CA LEU A 800 4.78 -16.22 -25.78
C LEU A 800 3.86 -17.45 -25.67
N ASP A 801 4.42 -18.59 -25.22
CA ASP A 801 3.62 -19.78 -24.91
C ASP A 801 2.53 -19.44 -23.89
N ALA A 802 2.91 -18.72 -22.82
CA ALA A 802 1.99 -18.30 -21.76
C ALA A 802 0.94 -17.26 -22.20
N LEU A 803 1.13 -16.58 -23.33
CA LEU A 803 0.15 -15.66 -23.88
C LEU A 803 -0.74 -16.33 -24.93
N THR A 804 -0.36 -17.48 -25.48
CA THR A 804 -1.02 -18.02 -26.67
C THR A 804 -1.58 -19.44 -26.51
N THR A 805 -1.12 -20.19 -25.51
CA THR A 805 -1.46 -21.60 -25.32
C THR A 805 -1.96 -21.90 -23.91
N LEU A 806 -2.87 -22.86 -23.75
CA LEU A 806 -3.42 -23.29 -22.45
C LEU A 806 -2.98 -24.72 -22.15
N GLU A 807 -2.82 -25.06 -20.87
CA GLU A 807 -2.59 -26.45 -20.44
C GLU A 807 -3.91 -27.24 -20.32
N PRO A 808 -3.88 -28.58 -20.31
CA PRO A 808 -5.08 -29.38 -20.11
C PRO A 808 -5.81 -29.01 -18.81
N GLY A 809 -7.12 -28.75 -18.91
CA GLY A 809 -7.96 -28.32 -17.79
C GLY A 809 -8.03 -26.79 -17.60
N GLU A 810 -7.16 -26.03 -18.27
CA GLU A 810 -7.22 -24.58 -18.24
C GLU A 810 -8.18 -24.01 -19.30
N SER A 811 -8.73 -22.84 -19.00
CA SER A 811 -9.50 -22.03 -19.94
C SER A 811 -9.15 -20.55 -19.77
N TRP A 812 -9.38 -19.74 -20.80
CA TRP A 812 -9.23 -18.29 -20.70
C TRP A 812 -10.46 -17.69 -20.01
N LEU A 813 -10.29 -17.17 -18.80
CA LEU A 813 -11.24 -16.23 -18.22
C LEU A 813 -11.18 -14.89 -18.97
N THR A 814 -9.97 -14.48 -19.36
CA THR A 814 -9.73 -13.36 -20.28
C THR A 814 -8.53 -13.72 -21.16
N ALA A 815 -8.73 -13.80 -22.47
CA ALA A 815 -7.66 -14.15 -23.40
C ALA A 815 -6.82 -12.89 -23.74
N PRO A 816 -5.49 -12.96 -23.66
CA PRO A 816 -4.62 -11.86 -24.03
C PRO A 816 -4.65 -11.65 -25.56
N ARG A 817 -4.50 -10.40 -25.99
CA ARG A 817 -4.48 -9.99 -27.40
C ARG A 817 -3.25 -9.13 -27.65
N ARG A 818 -2.52 -9.44 -28.72
CA ARG A 818 -1.46 -8.56 -29.24
C ARG A 818 -2.10 -7.32 -29.85
N LEU A 819 -1.59 -6.14 -29.51
CA LEU A 819 -2.14 -4.84 -29.90
C LEU A 819 -1.27 -4.08 -30.91
N ASP A 820 -0.02 -4.51 -31.10
CA ASP A 820 0.95 -3.93 -32.02
C ASP A 820 1.57 -4.98 -32.96
N ASP A 821 2.25 -4.50 -34.00
CA ASP A 821 2.94 -5.37 -34.96
C ASP A 821 4.31 -5.82 -34.41
N GLU A 822 4.94 -4.99 -33.58
CA GLU A 822 6.19 -5.26 -32.88
C GLU A 822 6.04 -6.36 -31.80
N GLY A 823 4.82 -6.61 -31.34
CA GLY A 823 4.50 -7.65 -30.36
C GLY A 823 4.93 -7.34 -28.93
N ARG A 824 5.04 -6.04 -28.59
CA ARG A 824 5.35 -5.57 -27.24
C ARG A 824 4.10 -5.18 -26.45
N LEU A 825 3.01 -4.78 -27.12
CA LEU A 825 1.75 -4.43 -26.48
C LEU A 825 0.81 -5.64 -26.46
N TRP A 826 0.45 -6.08 -25.26
CA TRP A 826 -0.46 -7.21 -25.03
C TRP A 826 -1.51 -6.83 -24.00
N THR A 827 -2.78 -7.18 -24.23
CA THR A 827 -3.77 -7.12 -23.16
C THR A 827 -3.48 -8.18 -22.10
N PRO A 828 -3.89 -7.97 -20.84
CA PRO A 828 -3.77 -8.97 -19.79
C PRO A 828 -4.45 -10.30 -20.16
N GLY A 829 -3.87 -11.41 -19.69
CA GLY A 829 -4.44 -12.75 -19.76
C GLY A 829 -4.75 -13.33 -18.39
N VAL A 830 -5.92 -13.96 -18.24
CA VAL A 830 -6.32 -14.66 -17.01
C VAL A 830 -6.72 -16.09 -17.34
N ARG A 831 -6.01 -17.05 -16.76
CA ARG A 831 -6.25 -18.50 -16.88
C ARG A 831 -7.06 -18.98 -15.70
N GLU A 832 -8.11 -19.74 -15.96
CA GLU A 832 -8.92 -20.41 -14.94
C GLU A 832 -8.75 -21.93 -15.04
N GLY A 833 -8.76 -22.64 -13.92
CA GLY A 833 -8.56 -24.09 -13.86
C GLY A 833 -7.10 -24.53 -13.80
N VAL A 834 -6.20 -23.65 -13.34
CA VAL A 834 -4.77 -23.98 -13.18
C VAL A 834 -4.62 -25.09 -12.14
N GLN A 835 -4.02 -26.21 -12.55
CA GLN A 835 -3.86 -27.38 -11.69
C GLN A 835 -2.59 -27.29 -10.83
N ARG A 836 -2.64 -27.82 -9.61
CA ARG A 836 -1.45 -27.99 -8.75
C ARG A 836 -0.41 -28.86 -9.47
N GLY A 837 0.83 -28.39 -9.48
CA GLY A 837 1.94 -29.03 -10.21
C GLY A 837 2.00 -28.80 -11.72
N SER A 838 1.06 -28.05 -12.29
CA SER A 838 1.08 -27.66 -13.71
C SER A 838 2.25 -26.71 -14.05
N ARG A 839 2.54 -26.50 -15.34
CA ARG A 839 3.56 -25.52 -15.75
C ARG A 839 3.14 -24.12 -15.35
N THR A 840 1.86 -23.77 -15.47
CA THR A 840 1.36 -22.46 -15.03
C THR A 840 1.54 -22.27 -13.52
N HIS A 841 1.44 -23.33 -12.72
CA HIS A 841 1.74 -23.28 -11.29
C HIS A 841 3.24 -23.10 -11.00
N LEU A 842 4.11 -23.85 -11.68
CA LEU A 842 5.53 -23.96 -11.30
C LEU A 842 6.49 -23.03 -12.06
N VAL A 843 6.12 -22.54 -13.25
CA VAL A 843 6.99 -21.72 -14.11
C VAL A 843 6.58 -20.25 -14.05
N GLU A 844 7.54 -19.38 -13.76
CA GLU A 844 7.36 -17.93 -13.86
C GLU A 844 7.50 -17.47 -15.32
N PHE A 845 6.50 -16.73 -15.82
CA PHE A 845 6.47 -16.25 -17.21
C PHE A 845 6.94 -14.80 -17.40
N PHE A 846 6.97 -13.99 -16.34
CA PHE A 846 7.45 -12.60 -16.36
C PHE A 846 6.72 -11.69 -17.37
N GLY A 847 5.39 -11.71 -17.33
CA GLY A 847 4.53 -10.90 -18.20
C GLY A 847 3.08 -10.89 -17.70
N PRO A 848 2.13 -10.32 -18.47
CA PRO A 848 0.80 -9.97 -17.98
C PRO A 848 -0.16 -11.17 -17.98
N VAL A 849 0.18 -12.23 -17.25
CA VAL A 849 -0.58 -13.49 -17.17
C VAL A 849 -0.83 -13.85 -15.70
N LEU A 850 -2.10 -13.99 -15.33
CA LEU A 850 -2.55 -14.44 -14.01
C LEU A 850 -3.18 -15.84 -14.11
N GLY A 851 -2.78 -16.76 -13.25
CA GLY A 851 -3.41 -18.07 -13.08
C GLY A 851 -4.32 -18.15 -11.86
N ILE A 852 -5.54 -18.67 -12.02
CA ILE A 852 -6.48 -18.93 -10.93
C ILE A 852 -6.43 -20.41 -10.57
N MET A 853 -6.08 -20.68 -9.32
CA MET A 853 -6.10 -21.99 -8.69
C MET A 853 -7.19 -22.03 -7.61
N THR A 854 -7.63 -23.24 -7.26
CA THR A 854 -8.62 -23.46 -6.21
C THR A 854 -8.07 -24.41 -5.16
N ALA A 855 -8.31 -24.11 -3.88
CA ALA A 855 -7.96 -24.96 -2.76
C ALA A 855 -9.21 -25.25 -1.92
N ALA A 856 -9.30 -26.44 -1.33
CA ALA A 856 -10.41 -26.85 -0.48
C ALA A 856 -10.42 -26.06 0.84
N ASP A 857 -9.24 -25.82 1.41
CA ASP A 857 -9.04 -25.09 2.66
C ASP A 857 -7.75 -24.25 2.64
N LEU A 858 -7.53 -23.51 3.73
CA LEU A 858 -6.38 -22.62 3.86
C LEU A 858 -5.05 -23.39 3.92
N ASP A 859 -5.02 -24.62 4.47
CA ASP A 859 -3.77 -25.38 4.54
C ASP A 859 -3.32 -25.81 3.16
N GLU A 860 -4.24 -26.33 2.36
CA GLU A 860 -3.95 -26.69 0.97
C GLU A 860 -3.52 -25.45 0.17
N ALA A 861 -4.12 -24.28 0.41
CA ALA A 861 -3.72 -23.04 -0.25
C ALA A 861 -2.30 -22.61 0.12
N ILE A 862 -1.90 -22.76 1.39
CA ILE A 862 -0.53 -22.52 1.84
C ILE A 862 0.43 -23.52 1.21
N ASP A 863 0.05 -24.79 1.13
CA ASP A 863 0.88 -25.83 0.52
C ASP A 863 1.12 -25.53 -0.98
N ILE A 864 0.06 -25.17 -1.72
CA ILE A 864 0.16 -24.72 -3.11
C ILE A 864 1.13 -23.53 -3.22
N GLN A 865 0.98 -22.52 -2.36
CA GLN A 865 1.84 -21.34 -2.37
C GLN A 865 3.32 -21.67 -2.06
N ASN A 866 3.58 -22.66 -1.22
CA ASN A 866 4.93 -23.07 -0.81
C ASN A 866 5.59 -24.10 -1.75
N GLU A 867 4.82 -24.81 -2.58
CA GLU A 867 5.31 -25.86 -3.47
C GLU A 867 6.17 -25.36 -4.64
N VAL A 868 6.15 -24.06 -4.92
CA VAL A 868 7.01 -23.47 -5.93
C VAL A 868 8.46 -23.38 -5.44
N ASP A 869 9.42 -23.47 -6.35
CA ASP A 869 10.87 -23.40 -6.05
C ASP A 869 11.33 -22.02 -5.50
N TYR A 870 10.43 -21.06 -5.44
CA TYR A 870 10.67 -19.66 -5.11
C TYR A 870 9.99 -19.28 -3.79
N GLY A 871 10.48 -18.22 -3.15
CA GLY A 871 9.95 -17.74 -1.87
C GLY A 871 10.13 -16.23 -1.72
N LEU A 872 9.73 -15.46 -2.74
CA LEU A 872 9.97 -14.01 -2.78
C LEU A 872 8.84 -13.24 -2.10
N THR A 873 7.67 -13.15 -2.74
CA THR A 873 6.49 -12.48 -2.18
C THR A 873 5.29 -13.41 -2.06
N ALA A 874 4.47 -13.21 -1.02
CA ALA A 874 3.24 -13.96 -0.79
C ALA A 874 2.16 -13.06 -0.19
N GLY A 875 0.91 -13.22 -0.61
CA GLY A 875 -0.22 -12.43 -0.11
C GLY A 875 -1.33 -13.29 0.48
N LEU A 876 -2.05 -12.73 1.46
CA LEU A 876 -3.32 -13.24 1.98
C LEU A 876 -4.36 -12.12 2.05
N HIS A 877 -5.53 -12.36 1.49
CA HIS A 877 -6.74 -11.59 1.80
C HIS A 877 -7.65 -12.43 2.71
N SER A 878 -7.82 -11.97 3.94
CA SER A 878 -8.72 -12.53 4.95
C SER A 878 -8.97 -11.49 6.05
N LEU A 879 -10.21 -11.40 6.54
CA LEU A 879 -10.58 -10.63 7.73
C LEU A 879 -10.69 -11.51 8.99
N ASP A 880 -10.20 -12.75 8.94
CA ASP A 880 -10.20 -13.70 10.05
C ASP A 880 -8.81 -13.78 10.71
N THR A 881 -8.73 -13.47 12.01
CA THR A 881 -7.48 -13.44 12.77
C THR A 881 -6.80 -14.81 12.84
N ALA A 882 -7.55 -15.90 12.96
CA ALA A 882 -7.01 -17.24 13.06
C ALA A 882 -6.43 -17.71 11.71
N GLU A 883 -7.08 -17.37 10.59
CA GLU A 883 -6.55 -17.60 9.25
C GLU A 883 -5.23 -16.84 9.04
N ILE A 884 -5.16 -15.56 9.45
CA ILE A 884 -3.94 -14.75 9.34
C ILE A 884 -2.81 -15.35 10.18
N ALA A 885 -3.08 -15.71 11.44
CA ALA A 885 -2.07 -16.33 12.32
C ALA A 885 -1.56 -17.66 11.75
N ARG A 886 -2.47 -18.50 11.26
CA ARG A 886 -2.13 -19.79 10.65
C ARG A 886 -1.27 -19.62 9.41
N TRP A 887 -1.63 -18.68 8.52
CA TRP A 887 -0.86 -18.37 7.32
C TRP A 887 0.52 -17.80 7.66
N LEU A 888 0.62 -16.80 8.55
CA LEU A 888 1.90 -16.23 8.98
C LEU A 888 2.83 -17.26 9.66
N GLY A 889 2.28 -18.31 10.26
CA GLY A 889 3.04 -19.40 10.88
C GLY A 889 3.58 -20.44 9.91
N ARG A 890 3.06 -20.52 8.66
CA ARG A 890 3.39 -21.58 7.70
C ARG A 890 3.89 -21.08 6.33
N VAL A 891 3.63 -19.83 5.95
CA VAL A 891 4.01 -19.30 4.63
C VAL A 891 5.54 -19.20 4.47
N GLU A 892 6.06 -19.65 3.33
CA GLU A 892 7.49 -19.69 3.04
C GLU A 892 7.91 -18.65 1.99
N ALA A 893 7.84 -17.37 2.35
CA ALA A 893 8.32 -16.27 1.53
C ALA A 893 9.02 -15.19 2.36
N GLY A 894 9.98 -14.49 1.76
CA GLY A 894 10.71 -13.42 2.43
C GLY A 894 9.88 -12.17 2.67
N ASN A 895 8.96 -11.82 1.78
CA ASN A 895 8.07 -10.66 1.89
C ASN A 895 6.61 -11.13 1.90
N VAL A 896 5.89 -10.89 2.99
CA VAL A 896 4.53 -11.38 3.17
C VAL A 896 3.58 -10.22 3.45
N TYR A 897 2.40 -10.24 2.81
CA TYR A 897 1.47 -9.13 2.80
C TYR A 897 0.04 -9.59 3.15
N VAL A 898 -0.65 -8.86 4.01
CA VAL A 898 -2.03 -9.18 4.44
C VAL A 898 -2.97 -8.03 4.13
N ASN A 899 -4.05 -8.32 3.40
CA ASN A 899 -5.10 -7.38 2.99
C ASN A 899 -4.56 -6.16 2.20
N ARG A 900 -3.59 -6.41 1.31
CA ARG A 900 -2.99 -5.44 0.40
C ARG A 900 -2.28 -6.15 -0.75
N GLY A 901 -1.89 -5.40 -1.78
CA GLY A 901 -1.04 -5.90 -2.87
C GLY A 901 0.35 -6.34 -2.42
N ILE A 902 0.98 -7.22 -3.20
CA ILE A 902 2.28 -7.86 -2.89
C ILE A 902 3.49 -7.19 -3.58
N THR A 903 3.26 -6.07 -4.27
CA THR A 903 4.29 -5.31 -5.01
C THR A 903 4.50 -3.92 -4.39
N GLY A 904 5.54 -3.20 -4.82
CA GLY A 904 5.82 -1.84 -4.33
C GLY A 904 6.38 -1.82 -2.91
N ALA A 905 7.32 -2.73 -2.61
CA ALA A 905 8.05 -2.72 -1.36
C ALA A 905 8.81 -1.40 -1.19
N VAL A 906 8.73 -0.79 -0.01
CA VAL A 906 9.37 0.48 0.31
C VAL A 906 10.56 0.23 1.23
N VAL A 907 11.71 0.84 0.92
CA VAL A 907 12.94 0.76 1.71
C VAL A 907 12.67 1.00 3.19
N ARG A 908 13.32 0.22 4.07
CA ARG A 908 13.05 0.10 5.51
C ARG A 908 11.66 -0.45 5.85
N ARG A 909 10.58 -0.06 5.17
CA ARG A 909 9.23 -0.50 5.55
C ARG A 909 9.03 -1.98 5.29
N GLN A 910 9.34 -2.43 4.09
CA GLN A 910 9.31 -3.85 3.72
C GLN A 910 10.63 -4.23 3.04
N PRO A 911 11.75 -4.36 3.79
CA PRO A 911 13.01 -4.83 3.23
C PRO A 911 12.82 -6.00 2.27
N PHE A 912 13.37 -5.88 1.07
CA PHE A 912 12.97 -6.73 -0.05
C PHE A 912 14.00 -7.83 -0.30
N GLY A 913 13.53 -9.07 -0.39
CA GLY A 913 14.36 -10.23 -0.74
C GLY A 913 13.68 -11.55 -0.36
N GLY A 914 14.04 -12.61 -1.06
CA GLY A 914 13.34 -13.89 -0.98
C GLY A 914 14.10 -15.02 -0.27
N TRP A 915 13.45 -16.18 -0.20
CA TRP A 915 14.03 -17.46 0.21
C TRP A 915 14.06 -18.43 -0.96
N LYS A 916 14.54 -19.66 -0.73
CA LYS A 916 14.64 -20.72 -1.76
C LYS A 916 15.44 -20.21 -2.97
N LYS A 917 15.02 -20.50 -4.21
CA LYS A 917 15.74 -20.02 -5.40
C LYS A 917 15.68 -18.50 -5.59
N SER A 918 14.76 -17.79 -4.93
CA SER A 918 14.64 -16.33 -5.04
C SER A 918 15.84 -15.56 -4.47
N SER A 919 16.75 -16.21 -3.75
CA SER A 919 17.99 -15.58 -3.28
C SER A 919 19.18 -16.54 -3.39
N VAL A 920 20.36 -15.99 -3.70
CA VAL A 920 21.65 -16.69 -3.72
C VAL A 920 22.63 -15.95 -2.82
N GLY A 921 23.30 -16.68 -1.94
CA GLY A 921 24.23 -16.13 -0.96
C GLY A 921 23.57 -15.97 0.41
N ALA A 922 23.94 -14.93 1.16
CA ALA A 922 23.51 -14.75 2.55
C ALA A 922 21.99 -14.50 2.71
N GLY A 923 21.30 -14.02 1.66
CA GLY A 923 19.88 -13.74 1.70
C GLY A 923 19.49 -12.51 2.53
N PHE A 924 20.40 -11.54 2.67
CA PHE A 924 20.07 -10.26 3.28
C PHE A 924 19.19 -9.43 2.36
N LYS A 925 18.15 -8.83 2.91
CA LYS A 925 17.17 -8.04 2.15
C LYS A 925 17.69 -6.67 1.78
N ALA A 926 17.53 -6.29 0.51
CA ALA A 926 17.75 -4.92 0.06
C ALA A 926 16.85 -3.95 0.85
N GLY A 927 17.38 -2.79 1.21
CA GLY A 927 16.70 -1.81 2.06
C GLY A 927 16.48 -2.26 3.50
N GLY A 928 17.10 -3.37 3.91
CA GLY A 928 17.08 -3.92 5.27
C GLY A 928 18.34 -3.62 6.08
N PRO A 929 18.28 -3.84 7.40
CA PRO A 929 19.35 -3.46 8.32
C PRO A 929 20.65 -4.25 8.11
N GLN A 930 20.58 -5.47 7.55
CA GLN A 930 21.76 -6.34 7.37
C GLN A 930 22.36 -6.32 5.97
N TYR A 931 21.75 -5.61 5.00
CA TYR A 931 22.19 -5.71 3.60
C TYR A 931 23.69 -5.44 3.41
N LEU A 932 24.22 -4.41 4.08
CA LEU A 932 25.63 -4.03 3.98
C LEU A 932 26.61 -5.06 4.58
N PHE A 933 26.14 -5.93 5.50
CA PHE A 933 26.97 -6.98 6.11
C PHE A 933 27.46 -7.97 5.05
N GLY A 934 26.69 -8.11 3.97
CA GLY A 934 27.02 -8.93 2.81
C GLY A 934 27.98 -8.29 1.81
N PHE A 935 28.54 -7.09 2.04
CA PHE A 935 29.42 -6.41 1.06
C PHE A 935 30.91 -6.42 1.45
N GLY A 936 31.29 -7.33 2.36
CA GLY A 936 32.66 -7.47 2.84
C GLY A 936 32.88 -8.79 3.56
N SER A 937 33.92 -8.85 4.37
CA SER A 937 34.19 -9.91 5.33
C SER A 937 34.26 -9.33 6.74
N TRP A 938 34.38 -10.21 7.73
CA TRP A 938 34.47 -9.85 9.14
C TRP A 938 35.74 -10.40 9.74
N GLU A 939 36.35 -9.63 10.62
CA GLU A 939 37.41 -10.08 11.52
C GLU A 939 36.91 -10.05 12.96
N SER A 940 37.31 -11.04 13.76
CA SER A 940 36.96 -11.06 15.18
C SER A 940 37.77 -10.02 15.96
N LEU A 941 37.10 -9.30 16.87
CA LEU A 941 37.75 -8.44 17.85
C LEU A 941 37.26 -8.81 19.26
N PRO A 942 38.07 -8.62 20.31
CA PRO A 942 37.58 -8.74 21.67
C PRO A 942 36.46 -7.73 21.92
N HIS A 943 35.35 -8.18 22.53
CA HIS A 943 34.25 -7.28 22.88
C HIS A 943 34.69 -6.21 23.90
N LYS A 944 34.26 -4.95 23.72
CA LYS A 944 34.61 -3.82 24.60
C LYS A 944 33.71 -3.79 25.83
N ALA A 945 33.87 -4.79 26.70
CA ALA A 945 33.14 -5.04 27.95
C ALA A 945 31.63 -5.37 27.79
N VAL A 946 31.18 -6.42 28.47
CA VAL A 946 29.76 -6.76 28.60
C VAL A 946 29.47 -6.81 30.10
N ASP A 947 28.61 -5.90 30.59
CA ASP A 947 28.02 -6.07 31.93
C ASP A 947 27.30 -7.42 32.00
N ALA A 948 27.22 -8.02 33.19
CA ALA A 948 26.43 -9.22 33.41
C ALA A 948 24.95 -8.92 33.13
N VAL A 949 24.52 -9.12 31.90
CA VAL A 949 23.13 -8.97 31.50
C VAL A 949 22.32 -10.09 32.15
N ALA A 950 21.34 -9.72 32.98
CA ALA A 950 20.34 -10.68 33.46
C ALA A 950 19.59 -11.29 32.25
N ALA A 951 19.78 -12.60 32.06
CA ALA A 951 19.27 -13.38 30.94
C ALA A 951 17.99 -14.15 31.31
N ASP A 952 17.30 -14.66 30.29
CA ASP A 952 16.21 -15.65 30.40
C ASP A 952 16.79 -17.03 30.77
N GLY A 953 16.19 -17.70 31.76
CA GLY A 953 16.74 -18.88 32.42
C GLY A 953 16.86 -20.16 31.58
N ALA A 954 16.10 -20.32 30.49
CA ALA A 954 16.15 -21.54 29.68
C ALA A 954 17.40 -21.59 28.77
N THR A 955 17.77 -20.45 28.18
CA THR A 955 18.93 -20.34 27.29
C THR A 955 20.24 -20.33 28.07
N GLU A 956 20.26 -19.70 29.25
CA GLU A 956 21.42 -19.72 30.15
C GLU A 956 21.76 -21.15 30.58
N ALA A 957 20.76 -22.01 30.75
CA ALA A 957 20.98 -23.42 31.07
C ALA A 957 21.67 -24.17 29.92
N VAL A 958 21.32 -23.91 28.65
CA VAL A 958 22.00 -24.53 27.49
C VAL A 958 23.42 -24.02 27.36
N VAL A 959 23.62 -22.70 27.45
CA VAL A 959 24.94 -22.06 27.35
C VAL A 959 25.85 -22.48 28.51
N GLY A 960 25.34 -22.52 29.75
CA GLY A 960 26.06 -22.98 30.93
C GLY A 960 26.40 -24.46 30.86
N ARG A 961 25.50 -25.30 30.34
CA ARG A 961 25.80 -26.71 30.02
C ARG A 961 26.87 -26.83 28.94
N LEU A 962 26.80 -26.04 27.87
CA LEU A 962 27.80 -26.03 26.80
C LEU A 962 29.17 -25.64 27.31
N LEU A 963 29.29 -24.57 28.10
CA LEU A 963 30.54 -24.14 28.74
C LEU A 963 31.10 -25.21 29.68
N THR A 964 30.23 -25.94 30.38
CA THR A 964 30.66 -27.03 31.29
C THR A 964 31.08 -28.28 30.52
N ALA A 965 30.31 -28.66 29.49
CA ALA A 965 30.53 -29.84 28.67
C ALA A 965 31.71 -29.72 27.72
N SER A 966 32.08 -28.50 27.34
CA SER A 966 33.19 -28.23 26.44
C SER A 966 34.52 -27.96 27.14
N ARG A 967 34.61 -28.11 28.47
CA ARG A 967 35.84 -27.83 29.25
C ARG A 967 37.08 -28.56 28.73
N GLU A 968 36.92 -29.77 28.19
CA GLU A 968 38.01 -30.55 27.58
C GLU A 968 38.58 -29.87 26.33
N TRP A 969 37.76 -29.11 25.61
CA TRP A 969 38.13 -28.35 24.42
C TRP A 969 38.50 -26.90 24.71
N THR A 970 37.84 -26.26 25.69
CA THR A 970 37.96 -24.81 25.94
C THR A 970 38.87 -24.45 27.11
N GLY A 971 39.29 -25.43 27.92
CA GLY A 971 39.92 -25.20 29.22
C GLY A 971 38.95 -24.67 30.27
N THR A 972 39.45 -24.44 31.49
CA THR A 972 38.66 -24.07 32.69
C THR A 972 38.20 -22.62 32.73
N ASP A 973 38.84 -21.73 31.95
CA ASP A 973 38.51 -20.29 31.90
C ASP A 973 38.35 -19.77 30.46
N SER A 974 37.15 -19.92 29.89
CA SER A 974 36.84 -19.45 28.54
C SER A 974 36.18 -18.06 28.55
N GLY A 975 36.91 -17.05 29.02
CA GLY A 975 36.41 -15.66 29.12
C GLY A 975 35.85 -15.10 27.80
N MET A 976 36.38 -15.52 26.65
CA MET A 976 35.86 -15.17 25.32
C MET A 976 34.43 -15.69 25.10
N LEU A 977 34.19 -16.99 25.32
CA LEU A 977 32.88 -17.60 25.11
C LEU A 977 31.82 -16.95 26.04
N ARG A 978 32.18 -16.65 27.29
CA ARG A 978 31.28 -15.95 28.21
C ARG A 978 30.88 -14.56 27.69
N ARG A 979 31.84 -13.78 27.19
CA ARG A 979 31.55 -12.46 26.58
C ARG A 979 30.66 -12.60 25.35
N ALA A 980 31.00 -13.53 24.45
CA ALA A 980 30.27 -13.73 23.22
C ALA A 980 28.82 -14.18 23.46
N PHE A 981 28.59 -15.10 24.40
CA PHE A 981 27.23 -15.53 24.74
C PHE A 981 26.43 -14.47 25.49
N ALA A 982 27.09 -13.64 26.31
CA ALA A 982 26.44 -12.46 26.89
C ALA A 982 26.02 -11.46 25.80
N ASP A 983 26.84 -11.28 24.77
CA ASP A 983 26.50 -10.46 23.62
C ASP A 983 25.36 -11.05 22.78
N ASP A 984 25.38 -12.36 22.51
CA ASP A 984 24.28 -13.06 21.84
C ASP A 984 22.96 -12.84 22.60
N ALA A 985 22.98 -12.93 23.93
CA ALA A 985 21.81 -12.69 24.75
C ALA A 985 21.30 -11.25 24.65
N ARG A 986 22.22 -10.27 24.65
CA ARG A 986 21.93 -8.85 24.48
C ARG A 986 21.32 -8.57 23.10
N VAL A 987 21.98 -8.99 22.03
CA VAL A 987 21.57 -8.79 20.64
C VAL A 987 20.25 -9.48 20.35
N TRP A 988 20.02 -10.69 20.87
CA TRP A 988 18.73 -11.38 20.71
C TRP A 988 17.58 -10.56 21.27
N ARG A 989 17.72 -10.01 22.49
CA ARG A 989 16.65 -9.19 23.12
C ARG A 989 16.40 -7.88 22.37
N SER A 990 17.45 -7.27 21.83
CA SER A 990 17.34 -5.95 21.20
C SER A 990 17.10 -5.99 19.70
N GLU A 991 17.42 -7.10 19.02
CA GLU A 991 17.39 -7.22 17.57
C GLU A 991 16.65 -8.44 17.06
N PHE A 992 17.19 -9.64 17.24
CA PHE A 992 16.77 -10.81 16.44
C PHE A 992 15.55 -11.54 17.02
N GLY A 993 15.37 -11.48 18.34
CA GLY A 993 14.34 -12.24 19.05
C GLY A 993 12.98 -11.56 19.19
N VAL A 994 12.79 -10.38 18.60
CA VAL A 994 11.53 -9.62 18.69
C VAL A 994 11.18 -9.04 17.30
N PRO A 995 9.96 -9.27 16.78
CA PRO A 995 9.46 -8.55 15.61
C PRO A 995 9.45 -7.04 15.85
N LYS A 996 9.96 -6.26 14.90
CA LYS A 996 10.01 -4.80 15.02
C LYS A 996 9.10 -4.14 14.00
N ASP A 997 8.16 -3.31 14.43
CA ASP A 997 7.55 -2.35 13.52
C ASP A 997 8.57 -1.25 13.18
N VAL A 998 9.19 -1.40 12.01
CA VAL A 998 10.30 -0.56 11.53
C VAL A 998 9.85 0.78 10.96
N SER A 999 8.54 0.96 10.76
CA SER A 999 7.97 2.19 10.19
C SER A 999 7.02 2.91 11.14
N ARG A 1000 6.36 2.16 12.05
CA ARG A 1000 5.36 2.66 13.01
C ARG A 1000 4.27 3.50 12.34
N LEU A 1001 3.85 3.07 11.15
CA LEU A 1001 2.71 3.68 10.48
C LEU A 1001 1.45 3.22 11.18
N VAL A 1002 0.64 4.17 11.64
CA VAL A 1002 -0.60 3.85 12.37
C VAL A 1002 -1.58 3.03 11.50
N VAL A 1003 -1.51 3.23 10.18
CA VAL A 1003 -2.43 2.65 9.19
C VAL A 1003 -1.91 1.35 8.56
N GLU A 1004 -0.65 1.00 8.80
CA GLU A 1004 0.00 -0.17 8.21
C GLU A 1004 1.12 -0.68 9.11
N ARG A 1005 0.98 -1.91 9.59
CA ARG A 1005 2.00 -2.56 10.40
C ARG A 1005 3.07 -3.12 9.49
N ASN A 1006 4.31 -2.70 9.72
CA ASN A 1006 5.45 -3.09 8.92
C ASN A 1006 6.48 -3.76 9.80
N LEU A 1007 6.29 -5.05 10.01
CA LEU A 1007 7.12 -5.83 10.92
C LEU A 1007 8.32 -6.40 10.17
N PHE A 1008 9.48 -6.26 10.79
CA PHE A 1008 10.67 -6.98 10.41
C PHE A 1008 10.98 -8.02 11.47
N ARG A 1009 11.03 -9.29 11.09
CA ARG A 1009 11.31 -10.41 12.00
C ARG A 1009 12.37 -11.34 11.43
N TYR A 1010 12.94 -12.15 12.30
CA TYR A 1010 13.92 -13.18 11.95
C TYR A 1010 13.36 -14.54 12.35
N LEU A 1011 13.41 -15.50 11.43
CA LEU A 1011 12.94 -16.86 11.64
C LEU A 1011 14.14 -17.82 11.67
N PRO A 1012 14.11 -18.89 12.47
CA PRO A 1012 15.20 -19.86 12.51
C PRO A 1012 15.37 -20.56 11.16
N ALA A 1013 16.62 -20.71 10.72
CA ALA A 1013 17.00 -21.45 9.52
C ALA A 1013 17.52 -22.85 9.89
N ARG A 1014 17.37 -23.82 8.98
CA ARG A 1014 18.08 -25.10 9.07
C ARG A 1014 19.51 -24.94 8.54
N VAL A 1015 20.51 -25.31 9.33
CA VAL A 1015 21.93 -25.07 9.02
C VAL A 1015 22.78 -26.31 9.29
N CYS A 1016 23.67 -26.64 8.37
CA CYS A 1016 24.77 -27.57 8.60
C CYS A 1016 25.98 -26.80 9.16
N VAL A 1017 26.36 -27.09 10.39
CA VAL A 1017 27.61 -26.59 10.99
C VAL A 1017 28.72 -27.59 10.70
N ARG A 1018 29.72 -27.17 9.92
CA ARG A 1018 30.88 -27.99 9.55
C ARG A 1018 32.11 -27.57 10.36
N LEU A 1019 32.66 -28.49 11.15
CA LEU A 1019 33.98 -28.38 11.76
C LEU A 1019 35.00 -29.13 10.89
N GLY A 1020 35.84 -28.39 10.16
CA GLY A 1020 36.89 -28.93 9.31
C GLY A 1020 38.09 -29.50 10.08
N GLU A 1021 39.02 -30.14 9.38
CA GLU A 1021 40.20 -30.78 9.97
C GLU A 1021 41.16 -29.79 10.66
N ASP A 1022 41.25 -28.58 10.12
CA ASP A 1022 42.00 -27.44 10.67
C ASP A 1022 41.14 -26.53 11.56
N GLY A 1023 39.88 -26.90 11.79
CA GLY A 1023 38.92 -26.11 12.56
C GLY A 1023 39.20 -26.13 14.06
N ASN A 1024 38.93 -25.00 14.72
CA ASN A 1024 39.16 -24.84 16.15
C ASN A 1024 37.92 -25.31 16.97
N PRO A 1025 38.08 -26.27 17.90
CA PRO A 1025 36.98 -26.73 18.75
C PRO A 1025 36.33 -25.64 19.61
N VAL A 1026 37.06 -24.60 20.02
CA VAL A 1026 36.50 -23.47 20.79
C VAL A 1026 35.53 -22.66 19.93
N ASP A 1027 35.89 -22.44 18.67
CA ASP A 1027 35.07 -21.71 17.70
C ASP A 1027 33.81 -22.51 17.35
N PHE A 1028 33.91 -23.83 17.30
CA PHE A 1028 32.74 -24.70 17.19
C PHE A 1028 31.76 -24.55 18.35
N VAL A 1029 32.26 -24.48 19.59
CA VAL A 1029 31.41 -24.22 20.77
C VAL A 1029 30.76 -22.83 20.69
N ARG A 1030 31.49 -21.81 20.23
CA ARG A 1030 30.97 -20.45 20.00
C ARG A 1030 29.80 -20.45 19.00
N VAL A 1031 29.96 -21.15 17.88
CA VAL A 1031 28.94 -21.25 16.82
C VAL A 1031 27.72 -22.04 17.29
N LEU A 1032 27.91 -23.15 18.00
CA LEU A 1032 26.79 -23.90 18.58
C LEU A 1032 26.00 -23.08 19.61
N GLY A 1033 26.67 -22.22 20.38
CA GLY A 1033 25.99 -21.31 21.29
C GLY A 1033 25.15 -20.23 20.58
N ALA A 1034 25.65 -19.67 19.47
CA ALA A 1034 24.86 -18.78 18.62
C ALA A 1034 23.62 -19.50 18.06
N ALA A 1035 23.81 -20.70 17.49
CA ALA A 1035 22.71 -21.51 16.97
C ALA A 1035 21.64 -21.78 18.05
N ALA A 1036 22.08 -22.19 19.25
CA ALA A 1036 21.19 -22.44 20.38
C ALA A 1036 20.38 -21.21 20.78
N ARG A 1037 20.97 -20.02 20.70
CA ARG A 1037 20.25 -18.76 20.99
C ARG A 1037 19.14 -18.48 19.99
N THR A 1038 19.35 -18.83 18.73
CA THR A 1038 18.37 -18.57 17.65
C THR A 1038 17.22 -19.57 17.58
N GLY A 1039 17.36 -20.74 18.23
CA GLY A 1039 16.41 -21.85 18.08
C GLY A 1039 16.51 -22.57 16.73
N ALA A 1040 17.58 -22.35 15.96
CA ALA A 1040 17.82 -23.01 14.69
C ALA A 1040 17.99 -24.53 14.86
N GLN A 1041 17.49 -25.29 13.89
CA GLN A 1041 17.78 -26.72 13.77
C GLN A 1041 19.12 -26.91 13.06
N VAL A 1042 19.99 -27.73 13.66
CA VAL A 1042 21.37 -27.89 13.22
C VAL A 1042 21.68 -29.32 12.84
N GLU A 1043 22.30 -29.49 11.67
CA GLU A 1043 23.08 -30.69 11.36
C GLU A 1043 24.54 -30.42 11.66
N VAL A 1044 25.19 -31.33 12.37
CA VAL A 1044 26.61 -31.24 12.67
C VAL A 1044 27.40 -32.21 11.81
N SER A 1045 28.43 -31.68 11.16
CA SER A 1045 29.46 -32.46 10.49
C SER A 1045 30.81 -32.08 11.06
N SER A 1046 31.62 -33.05 11.49
CA SER A 1046 32.92 -32.78 12.12
C SER A 1046 33.99 -33.75 11.68
N ALA A 1047 35.17 -33.24 11.37
CA ALA A 1047 36.38 -34.06 11.20
C ALA A 1047 36.92 -34.59 12.53
N LEU A 1048 36.59 -33.92 13.63
CA LEU A 1048 37.02 -34.29 14.98
C LEU A 1048 35.92 -35.08 15.70
N GLU A 1049 36.31 -35.98 16.60
CA GLU A 1049 35.35 -36.65 17.48
C GLU A 1049 34.75 -35.66 18.48
N ILE A 1050 33.44 -35.42 18.39
CA ILE A 1050 32.73 -34.48 19.26
C ILE A 1050 32.41 -35.17 20.60
N PRO A 1051 32.79 -34.58 21.75
CA PRO A 1051 32.42 -35.11 23.05
C PRO A 1051 30.91 -35.27 23.19
N ARG A 1052 30.46 -36.44 23.64
CA ARG A 1052 29.03 -36.73 23.87
C ARG A 1052 28.38 -35.72 24.81
N ALA A 1053 29.14 -35.16 25.75
CA ALA A 1053 28.67 -34.13 26.66
C ALA A 1053 28.29 -32.84 25.91
N VAL A 1054 29.06 -32.44 24.88
CA VAL A 1054 28.77 -31.25 24.06
C VAL A 1054 27.49 -31.47 23.25
N LEU A 1055 27.35 -32.63 22.60
CA LEU A 1055 26.12 -32.98 21.88
C LEU A 1055 24.91 -32.98 22.83
N SER A 1056 25.03 -33.62 24.00
CA SER A 1056 23.97 -33.66 25.02
C SER A 1056 23.61 -32.28 25.55
N ALA A 1057 24.57 -31.37 25.66
CA ALA A 1057 24.36 -30.01 26.17
C ALA A 1057 23.44 -29.18 25.26
N THR A 1058 23.45 -29.44 23.95
CA THR A 1058 22.62 -28.75 22.94
C THR A 1058 21.14 -29.19 22.91
N GLY A 1059 20.76 -30.21 23.68
CA GLY A 1059 19.37 -30.68 23.74
C GLY A 1059 18.88 -31.27 22.40
N GLN A 1060 17.70 -30.86 21.95
CA GLN A 1060 17.09 -31.33 20.69
C GLN A 1060 17.46 -30.46 19.46
N MET A 1061 18.37 -29.49 19.62
CA MET A 1061 18.77 -28.60 18.54
C MET A 1061 19.50 -29.34 17.40
N ILE A 1062 20.32 -30.33 17.74
CA ILE A 1062 21.09 -31.13 16.77
C ILE A 1062 20.22 -32.28 16.28
N GLU A 1063 19.79 -32.22 15.02
CA GLU A 1063 18.98 -33.27 14.39
C GLU A 1063 19.84 -34.49 14.02
N LYS A 1064 21.07 -34.22 13.58
CA LYS A 1064 22.00 -35.20 13.06
C LYS A 1064 23.42 -34.77 13.36
N SER A 1065 24.27 -35.72 13.77
CA SER A 1065 25.72 -35.51 13.95
C SER A 1065 26.47 -36.61 13.21
N VAL A 1066 27.43 -36.21 12.37
CA VAL A 1066 28.26 -37.11 11.56
C VAL A 1066 29.73 -36.77 11.77
N THR A 1067 30.53 -37.78 12.10
CA THR A 1067 31.99 -37.67 12.09
C THR A 1067 32.49 -38.13 10.72
N GLU A 1068 33.08 -37.23 9.96
CA GLU A 1068 33.53 -37.46 8.58
C GLU A 1068 34.66 -36.49 8.22
N THR A 1069 35.62 -36.97 7.42
CA THR A 1069 36.73 -36.17 6.88
C THR A 1069 36.23 -35.06 5.95
N ASP A 1070 37.08 -34.08 5.63
CA ASP A 1070 36.69 -33.00 4.71
C ASP A 1070 36.31 -33.56 3.33
N ALA A 1071 37.00 -34.60 2.86
CA ALA A 1071 36.72 -35.25 1.58
C ALA A 1071 35.35 -35.95 1.56
N GLU A 1072 35.02 -36.71 2.60
CA GLU A 1072 33.74 -37.41 2.74
C GLU A 1072 32.56 -36.42 2.83
N TRP A 1073 32.74 -35.34 3.60
CA TRP A 1073 31.73 -34.28 3.71
C TRP A 1073 31.47 -33.59 2.37
N LEU A 1074 32.53 -33.27 1.62
CA LEU A 1074 32.42 -32.65 0.30
C LEU A 1074 31.63 -33.53 -0.68
N ASP A 1075 31.89 -34.84 -0.70
CA ASP A 1075 31.13 -35.75 -1.57
C ASP A 1075 29.66 -35.81 -1.16
N ARG A 1076 29.38 -35.84 0.16
CA ARG A 1076 28.02 -35.87 0.70
C ARG A 1076 27.22 -34.61 0.35
N ILE A 1077 27.79 -33.42 0.57
CA ILE A 1077 27.07 -32.15 0.33
C ILE A 1077 26.80 -31.91 -1.16
N CYS A 1078 27.66 -32.41 -2.05
CA CYS A 1078 27.45 -32.30 -3.50
C CYS A 1078 26.23 -33.10 -3.98
N SER A 1079 25.99 -34.29 -3.41
CA SER A 1079 24.84 -35.15 -3.74
C SER A 1079 23.60 -34.93 -2.85
N GLY A 1080 23.74 -34.10 -1.80
CA GLY A 1080 22.73 -33.94 -0.77
C GLY A 1080 21.74 -32.81 -1.04
N ASP A 1081 20.71 -32.77 -0.19
CA ASP A 1081 19.71 -31.70 -0.13
C ASP A 1081 20.36 -30.33 0.09
N SER A 1082 19.68 -29.30 -0.38
CA SER A 1082 20.16 -27.94 -0.22
C SER A 1082 20.00 -27.45 1.21
N VAL A 1083 21.12 -27.19 1.89
CA VAL A 1083 21.18 -26.70 3.26
C VAL A 1083 22.18 -25.56 3.38
N ARG A 1084 21.89 -24.58 4.24
CA ARG A 1084 22.87 -23.54 4.58
C ARG A 1084 24.05 -24.17 5.31
N VAL A 1085 25.26 -23.74 5.00
CA VAL A 1085 26.48 -24.24 5.65
C VAL A 1085 27.13 -23.13 6.45
N ARG A 1086 27.43 -23.37 7.73
CA ARG A 1086 28.33 -22.55 8.53
C ARG A 1086 29.65 -23.31 8.71
N MET A 1087 30.71 -22.85 8.07
CA MET A 1087 32.03 -23.51 8.11
C MET A 1087 32.92 -22.97 9.23
N ILE A 1088 33.63 -23.86 9.91
CA ILE A 1088 34.67 -23.56 10.90
C ILE A 1088 35.92 -24.33 10.48
N GLY A 1089 36.93 -23.62 9.97
CA GLY A 1089 38.03 -24.25 9.24
C GLY A 1089 37.62 -24.65 7.81
N GLY A 1090 38.57 -25.20 7.07
CA GLY A 1090 38.46 -25.60 5.68
C GLY A 1090 38.65 -24.46 4.68
N GLU A 1091 38.88 -24.82 3.41
CA GLU A 1091 39.01 -23.84 2.33
C GLU A 1091 37.67 -23.65 1.59
N PRO A 1092 37.04 -22.47 1.65
CA PRO A 1092 35.74 -22.25 1.00
C PRO A 1092 35.77 -22.37 -0.52
N ARG A 1093 36.93 -22.13 -1.14
CA ARG A 1093 37.11 -22.31 -2.59
C ARG A 1093 36.97 -23.77 -2.98
N THR A 1094 37.57 -24.69 -2.22
CA THR A 1094 37.43 -26.13 -2.45
C THR A 1094 35.95 -26.56 -2.38
N VAL A 1095 35.18 -26.04 -1.42
CA VAL A 1095 33.73 -26.30 -1.34
C VAL A 1095 33.01 -25.80 -2.59
N ALA A 1096 33.28 -24.57 -2.99
CA ALA A 1096 32.63 -23.96 -4.13
C ALA A 1096 32.95 -24.67 -5.45
N GLU A 1097 34.20 -25.14 -5.63
CA GLU A 1097 34.64 -25.96 -6.76
C GLU A 1097 33.92 -27.31 -6.80
N ARG A 1098 33.79 -27.99 -5.66
CA ARG A 1098 33.09 -29.28 -5.58
C ARG A 1098 31.59 -29.15 -5.84
N LEU A 1099 30.96 -28.07 -5.37
CA LEU A 1099 29.56 -27.75 -5.67
C LEU A 1099 29.28 -27.52 -7.16
N GLY A 1100 30.32 -27.32 -8.00
CA GLY A 1100 30.19 -27.38 -9.46
C GLY A 1100 29.25 -26.32 -10.07
N GLY A 1101 29.07 -25.18 -9.39
CA GLY A 1101 28.18 -24.10 -9.84
C GLY A 1101 26.82 -24.04 -9.14
N ARG A 1102 26.50 -24.99 -8.25
CA ARG A 1102 25.28 -24.96 -7.43
C ARG A 1102 25.15 -23.63 -6.66
N CYS A 1103 23.99 -22.99 -6.80
CA CYS A 1103 23.66 -21.72 -6.16
C CYS A 1103 22.70 -21.87 -4.97
N ASP A 1104 22.11 -23.04 -4.81
CA ASP A 1104 21.10 -23.39 -3.80
C ASP A 1104 21.69 -23.62 -2.41
N VAL A 1105 23.03 -23.78 -2.29
CA VAL A 1105 23.76 -24.00 -1.03
C VAL A 1105 24.48 -22.72 -0.60
N PRO A 1106 23.95 -21.94 0.37
CA PRO A 1106 24.64 -20.80 0.93
C PRO A 1106 25.77 -21.24 1.87
N VAL A 1107 26.99 -20.81 1.57
CA VAL A 1107 28.17 -21.09 2.40
C VAL A 1107 28.56 -19.84 3.19
N TRP A 1108 28.49 -19.95 4.51
CA TRP A 1108 28.91 -18.94 5.48
C TRP A 1108 30.26 -19.33 6.06
N ASP A 1109 31.27 -18.56 5.71
CA ASP A 1109 32.67 -18.88 5.94
C ASP A 1109 33.47 -17.70 6.48
N HIS A 1110 32.79 -16.68 7.01
CA HIS A 1110 33.48 -15.63 7.75
C HIS A 1110 34.16 -16.25 8.98
N PRO A 1111 35.32 -15.70 9.40
CA PRO A 1111 35.92 -16.05 10.69
C PRO A 1111 34.90 -16.00 11.83
N VAL A 1112 35.02 -16.90 12.80
CA VAL A 1112 34.15 -16.91 13.98
C VAL A 1112 34.42 -15.67 14.83
N THR A 1113 33.36 -14.96 15.23
CA THR A 1113 33.45 -13.66 15.93
C THR A 1113 32.89 -13.72 17.35
N GLU A 1114 33.34 -12.81 18.22
CA GLU A 1114 32.67 -12.60 19.52
C GLU A 1114 31.30 -11.93 19.34
N SER A 1115 31.08 -11.22 18.23
CA SER A 1115 29.86 -10.44 17.96
C SER A 1115 28.63 -11.29 17.69
N GLY A 1116 27.62 -11.21 18.54
CA GLY A 1116 26.32 -11.82 18.30
C GLY A 1116 25.58 -11.21 17.11
N ARG A 1117 25.89 -9.95 16.74
CA ARG A 1117 25.35 -9.29 15.54
C ARG A 1117 25.75 -9.98 14.24
N VAL A 1118 26.87 -10.69 14.23
CA VAL A 1118 27.41 -11.38 13.05
C VAL A 1118 27.16 -12.87 13.16
N GLU A 1119 27.53 -13.50 14.27
CA GLU A 1119 27.58 -14.97 14.39
C GLU A 1119 26.20 -15.65 14.41
N MET A 1120 25.13 -14.92 14.75
CA MET A 1120 23.76 -15.45 14.69
C MET A 1120 23.12 -15.42 13.30
N LEU A 1121 23.62 -14.58 12.37
CA LEU A 1121 23.02 -14.38 11.04
C LEU A 1121 22.92 -15.65 10.17
N PRO A 1122 23.89 -16.59 10.15
CA PRO A 1122 23.77 -17.83 9.37
C PRO A 1122 22.52 -18.64 9.71
N PHE A 1123 22.04 -18.53 10.95
CA PHE A 1123 20.95 -19.27 11.54
C PHE A 1123 19.59 -18.59 11.42
N LEU A 1124 19.52 -17.44 10.74
CA LEU A 1124 18.32 -16.62 10.65
C LEU A 1124 17.90 -16.36 9.19
N LEU A 1125 16.60 -16.37 8.97
CA LEU A 1125 15.91 -15.92 7.76
C LEU A 1125 15.23 -14.59 8.06
N GLU A 1126 15.59 -13.55 7.31
CA GLU A 1126 14.87 -12.28 7.41
C GLU A 1126 13.49 -12.40 6.76
N GLN A 1127 12.47 -11.83 7.40
CA GLN A 1127 11.12 -11.72 6.85
C GLN A 1127 10.51 -10.35 7.10
N SER A 1128 9.89 -9.80 6.07
CA SER A 1128 9.08 -8.58 6.17
C SER A 1128 7.61 -8.94 6.12
N VAL A 1129 6.86 -8.52 7.12
CA VAL A 1129 5.41 -8.74 7.25
C VAL A 1129 4.71 -7.40 7.19
N SER A 1130 3.90 -7.18 6.17
CA SER A 1130 3.15 -5.93 6.01
C SER A 1130 1.65 -6.17 6.06
N ILE A 1131 0.96 -5.52 6.98
CA ILE A 1131 -0.45 -5.77 7.30
C ILE A 1131 -1.20 -4.44 7.29
N THR A 1132 -2.26 -4.36 6.51
CA THR A 1132 -3.21 -3.24 6.56
C THR A 1132 -3.82 -3.15 7.96
N ALA A 1133 -3.63 -2.03 8.65
CA ALA A 1133 -4.04 -1.84 10.05
C ALA A 1133 -5.33 -0.99 10.18
N HIS A 1134 -6.11 -0.90 9.10
CA HIS A 1134 -7.35 -0.14 9.07
C HIS A 1134 -8.44 -0.86 8.28
N ARG A 1135 -9.70 -0.55 8.58
CA ARG A 1135 -10.86 -0.87 7.77
C ARG A 1135 -11.50 0.43 7.30
N PHE A 1136 -11.44 0.72 6.00
CA PHE A 1136 -11.89 1.98 5.40
C PHE A 1136 -11.35 3.26 6.08
N GLY A 1137 -10.10 3.20 6.56
CA GLY A 1137 -9.39 4.30 7.21
C GLY A 1137 -9.56 4.37 8.72
N THR A 1138 -10.56 3.67 9.28
CA THR A 1138 -10.71 3.48 10.72
C THR A 1138 -9.72 2.42 11.19
N LEU A 1139 -8.94 2.71 12.24
CA LEU A 1139 -7.93 1.78 12.74
C LEU A 1139 -8.59 0.47 13.21
N HIS A 1140 -7.94 -0.64 12.92
CA HIS A 1140 -8.51 -1.96 13.11
C HIS A 1140 -7.55 -2.87 13.90
N HIS A 1141 -8.11 -3.62 14.85
CA HIS A 1141 -7.35 -4.39 15.85
C HIS A 1141 -7.20 -5.89 15.50
N LEU A 1142 -7.44 -6.26 14.22
CA LEU A 1142 -7.50 -7.66 13.77
C LEU A 1142 -6.30 -8.50 14.20
N THR A 1143 -5.13 -7.87 14.23
CA THR A 1143 -3.84 -8.56 14.35
C THR A 1143 -3.10 -8.19 15.63
N ASP A 1144 -3.76 -7.57 16.62
CA ASP A 1144 -3.12 -7.11 17.86
C ASP A 1144 -2.60 -8.28 18.70
N GLU A 1145 -3.31 -9.41 18.68
CA GLU A 1145 -3.00 -10.58 19.51
C GLU A 1145 -2.00 -11.55 18.86
N ILE A 1146 -1.70 -11.38 17.57
CA ILE A 1146 -0.92 -12.36 16.77
C ILE A 1146 0.46 -11.85 16.32
N ILE A 1147 0.78 -10.59 16.62
CA ILE A 1147 1.98 -9.87 16.15
C ILE A 1147 3.02 -9.73 17.26
#